data_AF-A0A8S3SK20-F1
#
_entry.id   AF-A0A8S3SK20-F1
#
_cell.length_a   1.000
_cell.length_b   1.000
_cell.length_c   1.000
_cell.angle_alpha   90.00
_cell.angle_beta   90.00
_cell.angle_gamma   90.00
#
_symmetry.space_group_name_H-M   'P 1'
#
loop_
_entity.id
_entity.type
_entity.pdbx_description
1 polymer ?
#
loop_
_entity_poly.entity_id
_entity_poly.type
_entity_poly.pdbx_seq_one_letter_code
_entity_poly.pdbx_strand_id
1 'polypeptide(L)'
;MKGVLCLIIIFMMKYCQFIILVPCKFDSRCVCLNDTSKPFINVSCVGKDIINIPKFPPTVYSIDLSNNKIGSIPNRSFEYQINLRILDLTSNCIQVLETDSFKGLQNLHKLVLENSCINFHKLPVDVFKPLISLKHLNCKYIWFHGINLPGLLVSTLIHLEYLEVDVSQSTPYGILFDKHFTKLLNLTKLKTGVCSGIEFDEKTFINMKYLTAIDLSSCVSQKYNQSLYGRNKLNSLALGTFILPQTKSFLSLISDVKTFSSLESLFLIGSFEPNVEFNGLIFRFFNNLQIHTKIKELRLNNNYIREILPPEKILVPPRTLQILDLSYNKLTCLCIDIYNLLILNLQHNFLGNCLPYYYCTRFKNLRLEQFDLSFNVIHKLSDIMFAGHKNLQILNISNNFLSDIDFDVSYTPKLKILDLSNNNITMISNKQSLNTLTKMMGQSTFAIDLSNNVLSCNCRTLGFLQWIVNDWDHFRNNGNYKCKLDNKTIITMHNFRTIVRQFAKDCNSYSTIVICVTLGIVVFLFTLCAGLMYRYRWKFRYMYYMTKSRYYRYKPNDDNESYTYNAFISYSDEEKDFVVKECIPILEDADEMKLCIHHRDFLPGEEISVNITNAIHESKKTICIITRSFLDSYYCMFEFNMARMESIYSRNEQNILFLVFYEQIQPRNLPLVMLELVQNQSYIEYPHDEQGNVVFWGKVREAIV
;
A
#
# COMPACT_ATOMS: atom_id res chain seq x y z
N MET A 1 -8.60 -32.76 -26.13
CA MET A 1 -8.72 -31.31 -25.87
C MET A 1 -9.14 -30.45 -27.08
N LYS A 2 -8.89 -30.85 -28.34
CA LYS A 2 -9.31 -30.04 -29.52
C LYS A 2 -10.82 -30.07 -29.84
N GLY A 3 -11.52 -31.15 -29.50
CA GLY A 3 -12.99 -31.27 -29.74
C GLY A 3 -13.86 -30.46 -28.77
N VAL A 4 -13.44 -30.31 -27.52
CA VAL A 4 -14.18 -29.54 -26.50
C VAL A 4 -14.06 -28.04 -26.75
N LEU A 5 -12.90 -27.57 -27.25
CA LEU A 5 -12.70 -26.17 -27.64
C LEU A 5 -13.59 -25.79 -28.84
N CYS A 6 -13.79 -26.70 -29.80
CA CYS A 6 -14.64 -26.45 -30.96
C CYS A 6 -16.13 -26.40 -30.58
N LEU A 7 -16.58 -27.26 -29.66
CA LEU A 7 -17.95 -27.22 -29.12
C LEU A 7 -18.20 -25.98 -28.27
N ILE A 8 -17.23 -25.54 -27.45
CA ILE A 8 -17.33 -24.29 -26.68
C ILE A 8 -17.35 -23.07 -27.61
N ILE A 9 -16.59 -23.05 -28.71
CA ILE A 9 -16.63 -21.97 -29.72
C ILE A 9 -17.98 -21.96 -30.45
N ILE A 10 -18.53 -23.12 -30.83
CA ILE A 10 -19.86 -23.21 -31.47
C ILE A 10 -20.98 -22.84 -30.49
N PHE A 11 -20.85 -23.19 -29.20
CA PHE A 11 -21.79 -22.81 -28.14
C PHE A 11 -21.69 -21.31 -27.83
N MET A 12 -20.48 -20.73 -27.81
CA MET A 12 -20.23 -19.30 -27.67
C MET A 12 -20.76 -18.51 -28.89
N MET A 13 -20.61 -19.02 -30.12
CA MET A 13 -21.19 -18.39 -31.31
C MET A 13 -22.72 -18.48 -31.37
N LYS A 14 -23.35 -19.46 -30.71
CA LYS A 14 -24.82 -19.55 -30.60
C LYS A 14 -25.42 -18.54 -29.61
N TYR A 15 -24.63 -18.03 -28.66
CA TYR A 15 -25.08 -17.06 -27.64
C TYR A 15 -24.46 -15.67 -27.79
N CYS A 16 -23.46 -15.50 -28.66
CA CYS A 16 -22.97 -14.19 -29.06
C CYS A 16 -23.87 -13.66 -30.19
N GLN A 17 -24.89 -12.87 -29.83
CA GLN A 17 -25.65 -12.08 -30.80
C GLN A 17 -24.70 -11.09 -31.48
N PHE A 18 -24.11 -11.48 -32.60
CA PHE A 18 -23.38 -10.56 -33.45
C PHE A 18 -24.39 -9.59 -34.07
N ILE A 19 -24.38 -8.36 -33.58
CA ILE A 19 -25.00 -7.23 -34.26
C ILE A 19 -24.20 -7.03 -35.55
N ILE A 20 -24.72 -7.52 -36.68
CA ILE A 20 -24.08 -7.33 -37.97
C ILE A 20 -24.49 -5.95 -38.50
N LEU A 21 -23.54 -5.02 -38.51
CA LEU A 21 -23.65 -3.73 -39.16
C LEU A 21 -23.47 -3.93 -40.67
N VAL A 22 -24.55 -3.79 -41.44
CA VAL A 22 -24.49 -3.90 -42.91
C VAL A 22 -24.89 -2.57 -43.55
N PRO A 23 -24.27 -2.16 -44.67
CA PRO A 23 -24.77 -1.04 -45.46
C PRO A 23 -26.25 -1.25 -45.82
N CYS A 24 -27.07 -0.23 -45.66
CA CYS A 24 -28.48 -0.32 -46.01
C CYS A 24 -28.64 -0.46 -47.53
N LYS A 25 -29.45 -1.42 -47.98
CA LYS A 25 -29.71 -1.64 -49.42
C LYS A 25 -30.33 -0.43 -50.13
N PHE A 26 -31.01 0.44 -49.38
CA PHE A 26 -31.72 1.61 -49.91
C PHE A 26 -30.91 2.91 -49.81
N ASP A 27 -29.84 2.96 -49.00
CA ASP A 27 -28.92 4.10 -48.93
C ASP A 27 -27.56 3.61 -48.41
N SER A 28 -26.54 3.65 -49.26
CA SER A 28 -25.20 3.14 -48.95
C SER A 28 -24.46 3.98 -47.90
N ARG A 29 -24.92 5.21 -47.59
CA ARG A 29 -24.34 6.04 -46.53
C ARG A 29 -24.78 5.60 -45.15
N CYS A 30 -25.93 4.93 -45.07
CA CYS A 30 -26.53 4.46 -43.83
C CYS A 30 -26.14 3.01 -43.52
N VAL A 31 -26.13 2.70 -42.23
CA VAL A 31 -25.88 1.36 -41.71
C VAL A 31 -27.16 0.81 -41.09
N CYS A 32 -27.51 -0.40 -41.51
CA CYS A 32 -28.67 -1.15 -41.06
C CYS A 32 -28.23 -2.20 -40.05
N LEU A 33 -28.87 -2.16 -38.88
CA LEU A 33 -28.75 -3.13 -37.82
C LEU A 33 -29.89 -4.13 -38.02
N ASN A 34 -29.56 -5.29 -38.60
CA ASN A 34 -30.54 -6.33 -38.88
C ASN A 34 -30.41 -7.43 -37.83
N ASP A 35 -31.33 -7.45 -36.87
CA ASP A 35 -31.49 -8.59 -35.96
C ASP A 35 -32.24 -9.68 -36.73
N THR A 36 -31.57 -10.77 -37.09
CA THR A 36 -32.18 -11.88 -37.85
C THR A 36 -33.37 -12.53 -37.13
N SER A 37 -33.61 -12.20 -35.86
CA SER A 37 -34.75 -12.66 -35.07
C SER A 37 -35.94 -11.68 -35.00
N LYS A 38 -35.80 -10.45 -35.56
CA LYS A 38 -36.85 -9.42 -35.52
C LYS A 38 -37.21 -8.93 -36.92
N PRO A 39 -38.51 -8.67 -37.21
CA PRO A 39 -38.94 -8.21 -38.53
C PRO A 39 -38.62 -6.74 -38.81
N PHE A 40 -38.02 -6.02 -37.85
CA PHE A 40 -37.83 -4.58 -37.93
C PHE A 40 -36.37 -4.16 -37.99
N ILE A 41 -36.08 -3.14 -38.80
CA ILE A 41 -34.72 -2.68 -39.10
C ILE A 41 -34.42 -1.41 -38.29
N ASN A 42 -33.28 -1.37 -37.61
CA ASN A 42 -32.75 -0.13 -37.02
C ASN A 42 -31.73 0.49 -37.98
N VAL A 43 -31.86 1.78 -38.25
CA VAL A 43 -31.07 2.50 -39.26
C VAL A 43 -30.27 3.60 -38.60
N SER A 44 -28.96 3.65 -38.87
CA SER A 44 -28.05 4.69 -38.40
C SER A 44 -27.37 5.37 -39.58
N CYS A 45 -27.51 6.69 -39.69
CA CYS A 45 -26.92 7.52 -40.72
C CYS A 45 -26.16 8.70 -40.10
N VAL A 46 -25.52 8.49 -38.93
CA VAL A 46 -24.88 9.56 -38.16
C VAL A 46 -23.68 10.15 -38.89
N GLY A 47 -23.61 11.48 -38.97
CA GLY A 47 -22.41 12.16 -39.49
C GLY A 47 -22.12 11.88 -40.96
N LYS A 48 -23.15 11.75 -41.80
CA LYS A 48 -23.04 11.36 -43.22
C LYS A 48 -23.27 12.51 -44.20
N ASP A 49 -23.22 13.75 -43.71
CA ASP A 49 -23.47 14.97 -44.49
C ASP A 49 -24.80 14.93 -45.27
N ILE A 50 -25.80 14.25 -44.73
CA ILE A 50 -27.12 14.13 -45.37
C ILE A 50 -27.82 15.50 -45.35
N ILE A 51 -28.28 15.96 -46.51
CA ILE A 51 -29.00 17.23 -46.67
C ILE A 51 -30.51 16.99 -46.78
N ASN A 52 -30.91 15.89 -47.43
CA ASN A 52 -32.31 15.52 -47.66
C ASN A 52 -32.59 14.15 -47.03
N ILE A 53 -33.77 13.98 -46.45
CA ILE A 53 -34.20 12.74 -45.80
C ILE A 53 -34.23 11.59 -46.84
N PRO A 54 -33.51 10.48 -46.60
CA PRO A 54 -33.58 9.29 -47.45
C PRO A 54 -34.97 8.63 -47.43
N LYS A 55 -35.34 7.93 -48.51
CA LYS A 55 -36.58 7.14 -48.53
C LYS A 55 -36.35 5.81 -47.78
N PHE A 56 -36.96 5.69 -46.60
CA PHE A 56 -36.87 4.48 -45.78
C PHE A 56 -37.98 3.47 -46.12
N PRO A 57 -37.74 2.15 -45.99
CA PRO A 57 -38.80 1.16 -46.12
C PRO A 57 -39.76 1.19 -44.90
N PRO A 58 -41.03 0.73 -45.04
CA PRO A 58 -42.00 0.72 -43.94
C PRO A 58 -41.63 -0.18 -42.74
N THR A 59 -40.65 -1.07 -42.92
CA THR A 59 -40.16 -2.02 -41.90
C THR A 59 -39.19 -1.39 -40.88
N VAL A 60 -38.81 -0.13 -41.06
CA VAL A 60 -37.88 0.54 -40.16
C VAL A 60 -38.54 0.87 -38.82
N TYR A 61 -37.85 0.56 -37.72
CA TYR A 61 -38.33 0.76 -36.34
C TYR A 61 -37.62 1.91 -35.64
N SER A 62 -36.35 2.14 -35.95
CA SER A 62 -35.56 3.26 -35.41
C SER A 62 -34.75 3.90 -36.52
N ILE A 63 -34.74 5.24 -36.57
CA ILE A 63 -33.93 6.03 -37.49
C ILE A 63 -33.09 7.00 -36.66
N ASP A 64 -31.77 6.93 -36.85
CA ASP A 64 -30.83 7.92 -36.33
C ASP A 64 -30.21 8.70 -37.50
N LEU A 65 -30.65 9.95 -37.64
CA LEU A 65 -30.18 10.93 -38.61
C LEU A 65 -29.32 12.02 -37.94
N SER A 66 -28.81 11.80 -36.73
CA SER A 66 -28.09 12.82 -35.97
C SER A 66 -26.79 13.30 -36.65
N ASN A 67 -26.38 14.53 -36.33
CA ASN A 67 -25.17 15.17 -36.83
C ASN A 67 -25.08 15.21 -38.37
N ASN A 68 -26.19 15.55 -39.04
CA ASN A 68 -26.24 15.74 -40.48
C ASN A 68 -26.51 17.23 -40.82
N LYS A 69 -26.73 17.51 -42.11
CA LYS A 69 -26.93 18.88 -42.64
C LYS A 69 -28.36 19.08 -43.15
N ILE A 70 -29.33 18.42 -42.50
CA ILE A 70 -30.74 18.49 -42.91
C ILE A 70 -31.28 19.88 -42.55
N GLY A 71 -31.52 20.71 -43.58
CA GLY A 71 -32.02 22.07 -43.43
C GLY A 71 -33.54 22.20 -43.48
N SER A 72 -34.23 21.23 -44.09
CA SER A 72 -35.68 21.24 -44.23
C SER A 72 -36.27 19.83 -44.21
N ILE A 73 -37.46 19.69 -43.61
CA ILE A 73 -38.27 18.47 -43.67
C ILE A 73 -39.54 18.81 -44.47
N PRO A 74 -39.64 18.36 -45.75
CA PRO A 74 -40.83 18.55 -46.56
C PRO A 74 -42.04 17.75 -46.08
N ASN A 75 -43.23 18.13 -46.51
CA ASN A 75 -44.47 17.40 -46.31
C ASN A 75 -44.33 15.93 -46.71
N ARG A 76 -44.90 15.03 -45.90
CA ARG A 76 -44.96 13.58 -46.18
C ARG A 76 -43.60 12.88 -46.26
N SER A 77 -42.53 13.51 -45.74
CA SER A 77 -41.19 12.89 -45.65
C SER A 77 -41.19 11.52 -44.94
N PHE A 78 -42.15 11.32 -44.02
CA PHE A 78 -42.29 10.09 -43.25
C PHE A 78 -43.62 9.32 -43.48
N GLU A 79 -44.29 9.55 -44.60
CA GLU A 79 -45.67 9.08 -44.86
C GLU A 79 -45.85 7.56 -44.71
N TYR A 80 -44.82 6.78 -45.01
CA TYR A 80 -44.88 5.31 -45.00
C TYR A 80 -44.23 4.67 -43.76
N GLN A 81 -43.66 5.45 -42.85
CA GLN A 81 -42.93 4.97 -41.67
C GLN A 81 -43.86 4.66 -40.50
N ILE A 82 -44.92 3.91 -40.76
CA ILE A 82 -45.97 3.59 -39.78
C ILE A 82 -45.50 2.73 -38.60
N ASN A 83 -44.36 2.04 -38.72
CA ASN A 83 -43.80 1.19 -37.66
C ASN A 83 -42.71 1.89 -36.84
N LEU A 84 -42.32 3.11 -37.25
CA LEU A 84 -41.22 3.83 -36.62
C LEU A 84 -41.58 4.19 -35.18
N ARG A 85 -40.69 3.85 -34.24
CA ARG A 85 -40.83 4.15 -32.81
C ARG A 85 -39.84 5.19 -32.33
N ILE A 86 -38.67 5.29 -32.95
CA ILE A 86 -37.62 6.23 -32.54
C ILE A 86 -37.12 6.98 -33.77
N LEU A 87 -37.10 8.32 -33.67
CA LEU A 87 -36.51 9.20 -34.66
C LEU A 87 -35.58 10.18 -33.96
N ASP A 88 -34.30 10.10 -34.30
CA ASP A 88 -33.27 11.03 -33.82
C ASP A 88 -32.83 11.95 -34.95
N LEU A 89 -33.02 13.25 -34.76
CA LEU A 89 -32.64 14.32 -35.68
C LEU A 89 -31.63 15.29 -35.03
N THR A 90 -31.00 14.89 -33.92
CA THR A 90 -30.10 15.73 -33.13
C THR A 90 -29.05 16.42 -34.00
N SER A 91 -28.75 17.69 -33.70
CA SER A 91 -27.72 18.48 -34.40
C SER A 91 -27.92 18.52 -35.92
N ASN A 92 -29.16 18.60 -36.39
CA ASN A 92 -29.49 18.99 -37.76
C ASN A 92 -30.08 20.39 -37.73
N CYS A 93 -29.50 21.36 -38.43
CA CYS A 93 -29.98 22.75 -38.38
C CYS A 93 -31.25 22.93 -39.23
N ILE A 94 -32.36 22.34 -38.78
CA ILE A 94 -33.66 22.29 -39.47
C ILE A 94 -34.33 23.66 -39.39
N GLN A 95 -34.24 24.44 -40.47
CA GLN A 95 -34.80 25.78 -40.59
C GLN A 95 -36.27 25.77 -41.02
N VAL A 96 -36.69 24.74 -41.77
CA VAL A 96 -38.04 24.63 -42.34
C VAL A 96 -38.66 23.27 -42.01
N LEU A 97 -39.83 23.31 -41.37
CA LEU A 97 -40.69 22.16 -41.07
C LEU A 97 -42.07 22.46 -41.64
N GLU A 98 -42.47 21.76 -42.70
CA GLU A 98 -43.78 21.93 -43.32
C GLU A 98 -44.90 21.24 -42.50
N THR A 99 -46.17 21.59 -42.76
CA THR A 99 -47.34 21.19 -41.93
C THR A 99 -47.49 19.67 -41.76
N ASP A 100 -47.28 18.90 -42.82
CA ASP A 100 -47.42 17.44 -42.87
C ASP A 100 -46.05 16.73 -42.78
N SER A 101 -45.00 17.38 -42.27
CA SER A 101 -43.64 16.82 -42.18
C SER A 101 -43.59 15.46 -41.49
N PHE A 102 -44.31 15.31 -40.36
CA PHE A 102 -44.35 14.09 -39.55
C PHE A 102 -45.58 13.20 -39.83
N LYS A 103 -46.28 13.44 -40.94
CA LYS A 103 -47.40 12.58 -41.33
C LYS A 103 -46.91 11.15 -41.54
N GLY A 104 -47.66 10.17 -41.02
CA GLY A 104 -47.30 8.75 -41.05
C GLY A 104 -46.71 8.23 -39.73
N LEU A 105 -46.17 9.10 -38.87
CA LEU A 105 -45.49 8.74 -37.62
C LEU A 105 -46.43 8.52 -36.42
N GLN A 106 -47.59 7.91 -36.64
CA GLN A 106 -48.61 7.73 -35.59
C GLN A 106 -48.14 6.86 -34.41
N ASN A 107 -47.17 5.99 -34.67
CA ASN A 107 -46.62 5.01 -33.74
C ASN A 107 -45.31 5.46 -33.08
N LEU A 108 -44.82 6.66 -33.40
CA LEU A 108 -43.57 7.16 -32.87
C LEU A 108 -43.66 7.33 -31.35
N HIS A 109 -42.71 6.75 -30.61
CA HIS A 109 -42.62 6.85 -29.16
C HIS A 109 -41.61 7.91 -28.71
N LYS A 110 -40.52 8.07 -29.45
CA LYS A 110 -39.43 8.99 -29.12
C LYS A 110 -39.05 9.84 -30.33
N LEU A 111 -39.05 11.16 -30.13
CA LEU A 111 -38.57 12.15 -31.07
C LEU A 111 -37.49 13.01 -30.41
N VAL A 112 -36.32 13.08 -31.04
CA VAL A 112 -35.20 13.90 -30.57
C VAL A 112 -34.90 14.97 -31.62
N LEU A 113 -35.04 16.23 -31.22
CA LEU A 113 -34.78 17.45 -31.99
C LEU A 113 -33.74 18.32 -31.28
N GLU A 114 -32.90 17.72 -30.43
CA GLU A 114 -31.89 18.44 -29.67
C GLU A 114 -30.93 19.17 -30.61
N ASN A 115 -30.57 20.41 -30.27
CA ASN A 115 -29.63 21.24 -31.03
C ASN A 115 -29.98 21.38 -32.53
N SER A 116 -31.27 21.36 -32.87
CA SER A 116 -31.70 21.30 -34.28
C SER A 116 -32.02 22.66 -34.93
N CYS A 117 -31.58 23.79 -34.34
CA CYS A 117 -31.80 25.16 -34.84
C CYS A 117 -33.26 25.56 -35.14
N ILE A 118 -34.27 24.81 -34.67
CA ILE A 118 -35.67 25.01 -35.03
C ILE A 118 -36.20 26.34 -34.50
N ASN A 119 -36.73 27.19 -35.37
CA ASN A 119 -37.43 28.39 -34.94
C ASN A 119 -38.92 28.10 -34.67
N PHE A 120 -39.29 28.00 -33.39
CA PHE A 120 -40.66 27.66 -32.97
C PHE A 120 -41.75 28.63 -33.47
N HIS A 121 -41.44 29.91 -33.73
CA HIS A 121 -42.44 30.86 -34.27
C HIS A 121 -42.79 30.60 -35.74
N LYS A 122 -41.91 29.90 -36.47
CA LYS A 122 -42.14 29.54 -37.87
C LYS A 122 -42.76 28.16 -38.03
N LEU A 123 -42.95 27.41 -36.94
CA LEU A 123 -43.55 26.10 -37.01
C LEU A 123 -45.07 26.18 -37.19
N PRO A 124 -45.65 25.33 -38.05
CA PRO A 124 -47.09 25.13 -38.10
C PRO A 124 -47.62 24.64 -36.75
N VAL A 125 -48.76 25.19 -36.31
CA VAL A 125 -49.38 24.87 -35.01
C VAL A 125 -49.67 23.36 -34.85
N ASP A 126 -49.98 22.70 -35.96
CA ASP A 126 -50.37 21.28 -35.99
C ASP A 126 -49.21 20.33 -36.33
N VAL A 127 -47.95 20.79 -36.37
CA VAL A 127 -46.82 19.99 -36.85
C VAL A 127 -46.63 18.67 -36.07
N PHE A 128 -46.91 18.67 -34.76
CA PHE A 128 -46.81 17.47 -33.91
C PHE A 128 -48.11 16.69 -33.76
N LYS A 129 -49.23 17.17 -34.31
CA LYS A 129 -50.54 16.52 -34.24
C LYS A 129 -50.56 15.06 -34.73
N PRO A 130 -49.78 14.66 -35.77
CA PRO A 130 -49.72 13.25 -36.18
C PRO A 130 -49.11 12.29 -35.14
N LEU A 131 -48.33 12.81 -34.18
CA LEU A 131 -47.52 12.02 -33.23
C LEU A 131 -48.32 11.55 -32.01
N ILE A 132 -49.45 10.89 -32.25
CA ILE A 132 -50.44 10.54 -31.21
C ILE A 132 -49.91 9.55 -30.15
N SER A 133 -48.89 8.75 -30.45
CA SER A 133 -48.29 7.77 -29.52
C SER A 133 -47.02 8.28 -28.83
N LEU A 134 -46.65 9.54 -29.02
CA LEU A 134 -45.37 10.06 -28.55
C LEU A 134 -45.31 10.07 -27.02
N LYS A 135 -44.27 9.45 -26.47
CA LYS A 135 -44.00 9.36 -25.03
C LYS A 135 -42.82 10.20 -24.60
N HIS A 136 -41.83 10.39 -25.47
CA HIS A 136 -40.62 11.18 -25.21
C HIS A 136 -40.39 12.20 -26.31
N LEU A 137 -40.33 13.47 -25.93
CA LEU A 137 -39.94 14.57 -26.80
C LEU A 137 -38.73 15.29 -26.19
N ASN A 138 -37.65 15.40 -26.95
CA ASN A 138 -36.47 16.19 -26.58
C ASN A 138 -36.27 17.33 -27.57
N CYS A 139 -36.40 18.56 -27.09
CA CYS A 139 -36.29 19.81 -27.84
C CYS A 139 -35.36 20.81 -27.14
N LYS A 140 -34.24 20.35 -26.57
CA LYS A 140 -33.25 21.21 -25.90
C LYS A 140 -32.22 21.79 -26.87
N TYR A 141 -31.51 22.82 -26.41
CA TYR A 141 -30.47 23.56 -27.12
C TYR A 141 -30.93 24.13 -28.47
N ILE A 142 -32.19 24.55 -28.57
CA ILE A 142 -32.78 25.09 -29.81
C ILE A 142 -32.63 26.63 -29.84
N TRP A 143 -31.46 27.13 -29.45
CA TRP A 143 -31.23 28.53 -29.08
C TRP A 143 -31.28 29.50 -30.28
N PHE A 144 -32.48 29.88 -30.70
CA PHE A 144 -32.73 31.06 -31.54
C PHE A 144 -33.50 32.09 -30.70
N HIS A 145 -32.86 33.20 -30.34
CA HIS A 145 -33.47 34.42 -29.77
C HIS A 145 -34.27 34.33 -28.45
N GLY A 146 -34.07 33.32 -27.59
CA GLY A 146 -34.73 33.29 -26.28
C GLY A 146 -36.26 33.08 -26.37
N ILE A 147 -36.66 32.19 -27.27
CA ILE A 147 -38.05 31.81 -27.52
C ILE A 147 -38.29 30.43 -26.91
N ASN A 148 -39.38 30.33 -26.16
CA ASN A 148 -39.82 29.11 -25.49
C ASN A 148 -40.68 28.25 -26.43
N LEU A 149 -40.68 26.93 -26.23
CA LEU A 149 -41.61 26.01 -26.89
C LEU A 149 -43.07 26.40 -26.54
N PRO A 150 -43.90 26.83 -27.50
CA PRO A 150 -45.28 27.20 -27.23
C PRO A 150 -46.09 25.99 -26.75
N GLY A 151 -46.82 26.14 -25.64
CA GLY A 151 -47.65 25.07 -25.09
C GLY A 151 -48.68 24.53 -26.06
N LEU A 152 -49.18 25.38 -26.97
CA LEU A 152 -50.10 24.98 -28.02
C LEU A 152 -49.55 23.85 -28.91
N LEU A 153 -48.24 23.86 -29.25
CA LEU A 153 -47.61 22.86 -30.12
C LEU A 153 -47.57 21.46 -29.49
N VAL A 154 -47.40 21.40 -28.17
CA VAL A 154 -47.33 20.12 -27.44
C VAL A 154 -48.68 19.70 -26.87
N SER A 155 -49.68 20.58 -26.87
CA SER A 155 -50.98 20.34 -26.25
C SER A 155 -51.77 19.16 -26.81
N THR A 156 -51.43 18.69 -28.02
CA THR A 156 -52.02 17.52 -28.66
C THR A 156 -51.35 16.20 -28.24
N LEU A 157 -50.17 16.26 -27.62
CA LEU A 157 -49.36 15.10 -27.23
C LEU A 157 -49.79 14.54 -25.87
N ILE A 158 -51.05 14.15 -25.76
CA ILE A 158 -51.67 13.75 -24.47
C ILE A 158 -51.05 12.51 -23.81
N HIS A 159 -50.31 11.69 -24.56
CA HIS A 159 -49.59 10.51 -24.07
C HIS A 159 -48.13 10.78 -23.68
N LEU A 160 -47.68 12.04 -23.74
CA LEU A 160 -46.31 12.40 -23.43
C LEU A 160 -45.99 12.09 -21.96
N GLU A 161 -44.95 11.29 -21.73
CA GLU A 161 -44.49 10.86 -20.40
C GLU A 161 -43.22 11.60 -19.98
N TYR A 162 -42.36 11.97 -20.94
CA TYR A 162 -41.09 12.66 -20.70
C TYR A 162 -40.87 13.81 -21.70
N LEU A 163 -40.67 15.02 -21.17
CA LEU A 163 -40.40 16.22 -21.94
C LEU A 163 -39.04 16.82 -21.55
N GLU A 164 -38.21 17.10 -22.56
CA GLU A 164 -36.97 17.85 -22.40
C GLU A 164 -37.01 19.14 -23.24
N VAL A 165 -36.82 20.30 -22.61
CA VAL A 165 -37.06 21.61 -23.28
C VAL A 165 -36.23 22.74 -22.65
N ASP A 166 -35.83 23.75 -23.42
CA ASP A 166 -35.20 24.97 -22.90
C ASP A 166 -36.25 25.95 -22.31
N VAL A 167 -35.86 26.77 -21.33
CA VAL A 167 -36.76 27.76 -20.70
C VAL A 167 -36.07 29.11 -20.48
N SER A 168 -36.46 30.15 -21.20
CA SER A 168 -35.86 31.49 -21.10
C SER A 168 -36.85 32.57 -20.62
N GLN A 169 -36.31 33.60 -19.96
CA GLN A 169 -37.06 34.72 -19.35
C GLN A 169 -37.39 35.89 -20.30
N SER A 170 -37.05 35.81 -21.59
CA SER A 170 -36.93 37.01 -22.45
C SER A 170 -38.24 37.68 -22.91
N THR A 171 -39.42 37.26 -22.44
CA THR A 171 -40.67 38.00 -22.73
C THR A 171 -41.67 37.97 -21.56
N PRO A 172 -42.50 39.02 -21.39
CA PRO A 172 -43.59 39.05 -20.40
C PRO A 172 -44.71 38.03 -20.68
N TYR A 173 -44.58 37.24 -21.75
CA TYR A 173 -45.35 36.03 -22.01
C TYR A 173 -44.70 34.79 -21.36
N GLY A 174 -44.00 35.02 -20.24
CA GLY A 174 -43.30 34.02 -19.44
C GLY A 174 -44.27 33.05 -18.81
N ILE A 175 -44.77 32.10 -19.58
CA ILE A 175 -45.26 30.84 -19.05
C ILE A 175 -44.94 29.77 -20.10
N LEU A 176 -43.79 29.10 -19.96
CA LEU A 176 -43.57 27.83 -20.66
C LEU A 176 -44.77 26.91 -20.39
N PHE A 177 -45.28 26.94 -19.16
CA PHE A 177 -46.44 26.20 -18.68
C PHE A 177 -47.75 26.97 -18.82
N ASP A 178 -48.01 27.52 -20.01
CA ASP A 178 -49.28 28.19 -20.27
C ASP A 178 -50.48 27.25 -20.02
N LYS A 179 -51.70 27.78 -20.15
CA LYS A 179 -52.92 26.97 -19.96
C LYS A 179 -52.95 25.68 -20.79
N HIS A 180 -52.22 25.61 -21.91
CA HIS A 180 -52.21 24.45 -22.79
C HIS A 180 -51.30 23.32 -22.27
N PHE A 181 -50.25 23.63 -21.52
CA PHE A 181 -49.40 22.61 -20.86
C PHE A 181 -50.15 21.76 -19.84
N THR A 182 -51.22 22.30 -19.25
CA THR A 182 -52.09 21.54 -18.34
C THR A 182 -52.77 20.33 -18.99
N LYS A 183 -52.78 20.23 -20.33
CA LYS A 183 -53.32 19.07 -21.06
C LYS A 183 -52.36 17.87 -21.08
N LEU A 184 -51.10 18.04 -20.70
CA LEU A 184 -50.11 16.95 -20.64
C LEU A 184 -50.29 16.12 -19.36
N LEU A 185 -51.43 15.46 -19.25
CA LEU A 185 -51.85 14.80 -18.01
C LEU A 185 -50.94 13.63 -17.63
N ASN A 186 -50.36 12.93 -18.61
CA ASN A 186 -49.51 11.74 -18.38
C ASN A 186 -48.03 12.08 -18.15
N LEU A 187 -47.66 13.36 -18.07
CA LEU A 187 -46.27 13.75 -17.92
C LEU A 187 -45.73 13.29 -16.56
N THR A 188 -44.70 12.44 -16.60
CA THR A 188 -44.05 11.88 -15.41
C THR A 188 -42.71 12.52 -15.10
N LYS A 189 -42.01 12.98 -16.15
CA LYS A 189 -40.68 13.58 -16.06
C LYS A 189 -40.60 14.85 -16.90
N LEU A 190 -39.99 15.87 -16.31
CA LEU A 190 -39.68 17.12 -16.97
C LEU A 190 -38.20 17.44 -16.77
N LYS A 191 -37.46 17.66 -17.85
CA LYS A 191 -36.07 18.10 -17.80
C LYS A 191 -35.90 19.37 -18.59
N THR A 192 -35.11 20.29 -18.06
CA THR A 192 -34.76 21.51 -18.76
C THR A 192 -33.36 21.44 -19.35
N GLY A 193 -33.18 22.02 -20.53
CA GLY A 193 -31.87 22.28 -21.14
C GLY A 193 -31.30 23.58 -20.60
N VAL A 194 -31.04 24.55 -21.46
CA VAL A 194 -30.65 25.88 -20.98
C VAL A 194 -31.87 26.58 -20.40
N CYS A 195 -31.71 27.10 -19.19
CA CYS A 195 -32.72 27.99 -18.64
C CYS A 195 -32.16 29.17 -17.87
N SER A 196 -32.87 30.31 -17.95
CA SER A 196 -32.54 31.54 -17.23
C SER A 196 -33.78 32.17 -16.63
N GLY A 197 -33.69 32.56 -15.35
CA GLY A 197 -34.70 33.40 -14.71
C GLY A 197 -36.08 32.74 -14.52
N ILE A 198 -36.17 31.42 -14.40
CA ILE A 198 -37.48 30.81 -14.24
C ILE A 198 -38.12 31.24 -12.90
N GLU A 199 -39.33 31.76 -13.00
CA GLU A 199 -40.28 31.88 -11.90
C GLU A 199 -41.45 30.97 -12.24
N PHE A 200 -41.75 30.03 -11.36
CA PHE A 200 -42.93 29.20 -11.53
C PHE A 200 -44.01 29.69 -10.56
N ASP A 201 -45.26 29.68 -11.00
CA ASP A 201 -46.44 29.98 -10.16
C ASP A 201 -46.99 28.70 -9.51
N GLU A 202 -47.75 28.83 -8.42
CA GLU A 202 -48.44 27.76 -7.69
C GLU A 202 -49.32 26.87 -8.59
N LYS A 203 -49.84 27.42 -9.68
CA LYS A 203 -50.72 26.72 -10.62
C LYS A 203 -49.97 25.94 -11.70
N THR A 204 -48.66 26.15 -11.85
CA THR A 204 -47.85 25.61 -12.96
C THR A 204 -47.97 24.09 -13.07
N PHE A 205 -47.86 23.38 -11.94
CA PHE A 205 -47.84 21.91 -11.91
C PHE A 205 -49.11 21.29 -11.30
N ILE A 206 -50.15 22.08 -11.02
CA ILE A 206 -51.32 21.63 -10.24
C ILE A 206 -52.11 20.51 -10.92
N ASN A 207 -52.09 20.46 -12.25
CA ASN A 207 -52.80 19.46 -13.05
C ASN A 207 -51.93 18.26 -13.46
N MET A 208 -50.62 18.28 -13.17
CA MET A 208 -49.68 17.22 -13.54
C MET A 208 -49.59 16.15 -12.44
N LYS A 209 -50.70 15.42 -12.23
CA LYS A 209 -50.86 14.47 -11.11
C LYS A 209 -49.84 13.33 -11.07
N TYR A 210 -49.27 12.97 -12.22
CA TYR A 210 -48.31 11.88 -12.36
C TYR A 210 -46.85 12.34 -12.43
N LEU A 211 -46.59 13.65 -12.28
CA LEU A 211 -45.24 14.18 -12.29
C LEU A 211 -44.48 13.69 -11.07
N THR A 212 -43.40 12.93 -11.32
CA THR A 212 -42.57 12.31 -10.27
C THR A 212 -41.13 12.82 -10.29
N ALA A 213 -40.66 13.38 -11.42
CA ALA A 213 -39.31 13.92 -11.53
C ALA A 213 -39.27 15.26 -12.25
N ILE A 214 -38.53 16.21 -11.66
CA ILE A 214 -38.25 17.52 -12.25
C ILE A 214 -36.73 17.74 -12.22
N ASP A 215 -36.13 18.03 -13.38
CA ASP A 215 -34.71 18.35 -13.52
C ASP A 215 -34.51 19.77 -14.06
N LEU A 216 -34.12 20.67 -13.16
CA LEU A 216 -33.78 22.06 -13.42
C LEU A 216 -32.30 22.35 -13.18
N SER A 217 -31.45 21.32 -13.14
CA SER A 217 -30.02 21.44 -12.83
C SER A 217 -29.26 22.35 -13.81
N SER A 218 -29.74 22.43 -15.05
CA SER A 218 -29.13 23.24 -16.11
C SER A 218 -29.64 24.68 -16.14
N CYS A 219 -30.51 25.06 -15.20
CA CYS A 219 -30.95 26.44 -15.05
C CYS A 219 -29.93 27.29 -14.30
N VAL A 220 -29.62 28.43 -14.89
CA VAL A 220 -28.90 29.50 -14.23
C VAL A 220 -29.93 30.49 -13.70
N SER A 221 -29.63 31.08 -12.55
CA SER A 221 -30.35 32.25 -12.08
C SER A 221 -31.81 32.03 -11.66
N GLN A 222 -32.08 31.00 -10.84
CA GLN A 222 -33.43 30.74 -10.35
C GLN A 222 -33.85 31.73 -9.25
N LYS A 223 -35.10 32.24 -9.35
CA LYS A 223 -35.80 32.83 -8.19
C LYS A 223 -36.67 31.73 -7.59
N TYR A 224 -36.27 31.24 -6.42
CA TYR A 224 -37.02 30.22 -5.71
C TYR A 224 -38.20 30.85 -4.97
N ASN A 225 -39.45 30.58 -5.40
CA ASN A 225 -40.67 30.94 -4.68
C ASN A 225 -41.22 29.74 -3.89
N GLN A 226 -41.65 30.01 -2.65
CA GLN A 226 -42.02 29.06 -1.58
C GLN A 226 -43.10 28.01 -1.89
N SER A 227 -43.80 28.09 -3.02
CA SER A 227 -45.14 27.50 -3.14
C SER A 227 -45.30 26.42 -4.22
N LEU A 228 -44.20 26.03 -4.85
CA LEU A 228 -44.24 25.39 -6.16
C LEU A 228 -44.47 23.89 -6.21
N TYR A 229 -44.13 23.18 -5.15
CA TYR A 229 -43.85 21.76 -5.28
C TYR A 229 -44.58 20.91 -4.23
N GLY A 230 -45.33 21.55 -3.32
CA GLY A 230 -45.96 20.90 -2.17
C GLY A 230 -47.19 20.02 -2.44
N ARG A 231 -47.59 19.81 -3.71
CA ARG A 231 -48.78 19.01 -4.06
C ARG A 231 -48.52 17.77 -4.91
N ASN A 232 -47.35 17.65 -5.52
CA ASN A 232 -46.99 16.48 -6.33
C ASN A 232 -46.14 15.53 -5.50
N LYS A 233 -46.40 14.22 -5.61
CA LYS A 233 -45.57 13.16 -5.00
C LYS A 233 -44.27 13.01 -5.81
N LEU A 234 -43.46 14.06 -5.81
CA LEU A 234 -42.16 14.04 -6.47
C LEU A 234 -41.25 13.05 -5.74
N ASN A 235 -40.66 12.16 -6.52
CA ASN A 235 -39.66 11.20 -6.07
C ASN A 235 -38.24 11.73 -6.36
N SER A 236 -38.09 12.58 -7.39
CA SER A 236 -36.80 13.13 -7.80
C SER A 236 -36.88 14.63 -8.11
N LEU A 237 -35.91 15.40 -7.61
CA LEU A 237 -35.80 16.83 -7.85
C LEU A 237 -34.33 17.19 -8.09
N ALA A 238 -34.05 17.87 -9.20
CA ALA A 238 -32.76 18.51 -9.44
C ALA A 238 -32.95 20.02 -9.61
N LEU A 239 -32.15 20.82 -8.91
CA LEU A 239 -32.17 22.29 -8.99
C LEU A 239 -30.81 22.81 -9.44
N GLY A 240 -30.82 23.88 -10.23
CA GLY A 240 -29.63 24.53 -10.77
C GLY A 240 -29.08 25.61 -9.83
N THR A 241 -28.44 26.62 -10.39
CA THR A 241 -27.76 27.69 -9.64
C THR A 241 -28.75 28.78 -9.19
N PHE A 242 -28.71 29.13 -7.90
CA PHE A 242 -29.46 30.25 -7.31
C PHE A 242 -28.68 31.58 -7.47
N ILE A 243 -29.33 32.72 -7.75
CA ILE A 243 -28.66 34.05 -7.80
C ILE A 243 -28.62 34.68 -6.41
N LEU A 244 -27.51 35.31 -6.03
CA LEU A 244 -27.44 36.18 -4.85
C LEU A 244 -28.21 37.53 -4.94
N PRO A 245 -28.67 38.11 -3.80
CA PRO A 245 -28.33 37.77 -2.42
C PRO A 245 -29.42 36.90 -1.75
N GLN A 246 -29.60 35.65 -2.20
CA GLN A 246 -30.69 34.76 -1.78
C GLN A 246 -30.31 33.74 -0.69
N THR A 247 -29.73 34.17 0.43
CA THR A 247 -29.81 33.37 1.69
C THR A 247 -31.27 32.99 1.99
N LYS A 248 -32.23 33.84 1.60
CA LYS A 248 -33.68 33.56 1.65
C LYS A 248 -34.12 32.36 0.82
N SER A 249 -33.54 32.09 -0.36
CA SER A 249 -33.98 30.97 -1.21
C SER A 249 -33.44 29.64 -0.73
N PHE A 250 -32.23 29.58 -0.18
CA PHE A 250 -31.77 28.38 0.51
C PHE A 250 -32.57 28.14 1.81
N LEU A 251 -32.89 29.19 2.57
CA LEU A 251 -33.78 29.09 3.73
C LEU A 251 -35.19 28.63 3.35
N SER A 252 -35.69 29.08 2.19
CA SER A 252 -36.96 28.64 1.62
C SER A 252 -36.90 27.17 1.23
N LEU A 253 -35.83 26.72 0.56
CA LEU A 253 -35.61 25.31 0.25
C LEU A 253 -35.58 24.47 1.53
N ILE A 254 -34.87 24.93 2.57
CA ILE A 254 -34.84 24.29 3.90
C ILE A 254 -36.26 24.15 4.48
N SER A 255 -37.11 25.15 4.32
CA SER A 255 -38.52 25.11 4.76
C SER A 255 -39.36 24.12 3.94
N ASP A 256 -39.18 24.12 2.62
CA ASP A 256 -40.02 23.35 1.69
C ASP A 256 -39.65 21.89 1.62
N VAL A 257 -38.42 21.52 1.95
CA VAL A 257 -38.00 20.12 2.16
C VAL A 257 -38.99 19.37 3.06
N LYS A 258 -39.62 20.07 4.02
CA LYS A 258 -40.66 19.49 4.89
C LYS A 258 -41.90 19.00 4.14
N THR A 259 -42.19 19.59 2.99
CA THR A 259 -43.35 19.25 2.14
C THR A 259 -43.06 18.08 1.19
N PHE A 260 -41.78 17.77 0.93
CA PHE A 260 -41.34 16.71 0.01
C PHE A 260 -41.26 15.32 0.65
N SER A 261 -42.36 14.90 1.28
CA SER A 261 -42.42 13.63 2.02
C SER A 261 -42.15 12.36 1.19
N SER A 262 -42.32 12.43 -0.14
CA SER A 262 -42.10 11.30 -1.06
C SER A 262 -40.73 11.31 -1.74
N LEU A 263 -39.90 12.34 -1.51
CA LEU A 263 -38.66 12.52 -2.25
C LEU A 263 -37.62 11.47 -1.87
N GLU A 264 -37.10 10.78 -2.88
CA GLU A 264 -36.05 9.77 -2.78
C GLU A 264 -34.71 10.25 -3.32
N SER A 265 -34.69 11.16 -4.31
CA SER A 265 -33.46 11.70 -4.90
C SER A 265 -33.48 13.22 -4.97
N LEU A 266 -32.43 13.86 -4.46
CA LEU A 266 -32.25 15.32 -4.50
C LEU A 266 -30.88 15.68 -5.06
N PHE A 267 -30.85 16.51 -6.11
CA PHE A 267 -29.63 16.95 -6.77
C PHE A 267 -29.53 18.48 -6.69
N LEU A 268 -28.52 19.00 -5.98
CA LEU A 268 -28.19 20.41 -5.87
C LEU A 268 -26.75 20.63 -6.35
N ILE A 269 -26.53 20.46 -7.65
CA ILE A 269 -25.20 20.43 -8.27
C ILE A 269 -24.82 21.83 -8.72
N GLY A 270 -23.72 22.40 -8.21
CA GLY A 270 -23.36 23.78 -8.54
C GLY A 270 -24.43 24.82 -8.16
N SER A 271 -25.26 24.48 -7.17
CA SER A 271 -26.38 25.30 -6.76
C SER A 271 -25.96 26.45 -5.83
N PHE A 272 -24.85 26.28 -5.11
CA PHE A 272 -24.38 27.20 -4.08
C PHE A 272 -23.32 28.17 -4.62
N GLU A 273 -23.38 29.45 -4.22
CA GLU A 273 -22.40 30.48 -4.59
C GLU A 273 -21.22 30.55 -3.59
N PRO A 274 -20.02 31.01 -4.02
CA PRO A 274 -18.79 30.99 -3.20
C PRO A 274 -18.79 31.88 -1.95
N ASN A 275 -19.63 32.94 -1.93
CA ASN A 275 -19.59 34.01 -0.92
C ASN A 275 -20.66 33.90 0.18
N VAL A 276 -21.41 32.79 0.22
CA VAL A 276 -22.40 32.56 1.29
C VAL A 276 -21.76 31.69 2.36
N GLU A 277 -21.73 32.19 3.60
CA GLU A 277 -21.45 31.36 4.77
C GLU A 277 -22.58 30.36 4.98
N PHE A 278 -22.54 29.22 4.27
CA PHE A 278 -23.46 28.10 4.47
C PHE A 278 -23.22 27.35 5.78
N ASN A 279 -22.13 27.67 6.48
CA ASN A 279 -21.73 27.09 7.75
C ASN A 279 -22.87 27.30 8.77
N GLY A 280 -23.56 26.21 9.13
CA GLY A 280 -24.71 26.21 10.04
C GLY A 280 -26.09 26.04 9.38
N LEU A 281 -26.29 26.54 8.14
CA LEU A 281 -27.53 26.30 7.39
C LEU A 281 -27.57 24.87 6.82
N ILE A 282 -26.40 24.34 6.43
CA ILE A 282 -26.27 22.98 5.92
C ILE A 282 -26.72 21.95 6.96
N PHE A 283 -26.46 22.18 8.25
CA PHE A 283 -26.91 21.30 9.32
C PHE A 283 -28.43 21.29 9.46
N ARG A 284 -29.07 22.47 9.41
CA ARG A 284 -30.53 22.58 9.41
C ARG A 284 -31.14 21.89 8.19
N PHE A 285 -30.49 22.01 7.03
CA PHE A 285 -30.88 21.32 5.81
C PHE A 285 -30.85 19.79 5.99
N PHE A 286 -29.73 19.21 6.42
CA PHE A 286 -29.62 17.76 6.66
C PHE A 286 -30.60 17.25 7.72
N ASN A 287 -30.81 18.00 8.81
CA ASN A 287 -31.80 17.64 9.84
C ASN A 287 -33.23 17.65 9.30
N ASN A 288 -33.59 18.64 8.49
CA ASN A 288 -34.93 18.68 7.87
C ASN A 288 -35.11 17.52 6.88
N LEU A 289 -34.08 17.17 6.10
CA LEU A 289 -34.13 15.97 5.24
C LEU A 289 -34.37 14.71 6.08
N GLN A 290 -33.66 14.56 7.21
CA GLN A 290 -33.78 13.38 8.08
C GLN A 290 -35.18 13.23 8.70
N ILE A 291 -35.85 14.33 9.05
CA ILE A 291 -37.17 14.27 9.70
C ILE A 291 -38.29 14.06 8.67
N HIS A 292 -38.17 14.67 7.49
CA HIS A 292 -39.33 14.86 6.61
C HIS A 292 -39.28 14.10 5.29
N THR A 293 -38.17 13.46 4.93
CA THR A 293 -38.00 12.85 3.60
C THR A 293 -37.59 11.39 3.66
N LYS A 294 -37.67 10.71 2.52
CA LYS A 294 -37.21 9.31 2.33
C LYS A 294 -35.99 9.25 1.41
N ILE A 295 -35.14 10.27 1.47
CA ILE A 295 -34.01 10.41 0.56
C ILE A 295 -33.08 9.21 0.67
N LYS A 296 -32.81 8.62 -0.49
CA LYS A 296 -31.83 7.55 -0.72
C LYS A 296 -30.60 8.08 -1.44
N GLU A 297 -30.75 9.10 -2.28
CA GLU A 297 -29.65 9.71 -3.04
C GLU A 297 -29.64 11.23 -2.86
N LEU A 298 -28.51 11.75 -2.38
CA LEU A 298 -28.28 13.17 -2.23
C LEU A 298 -26.97 13.56 -2.93
N ARG A 299 -27.05 14.44 -3.93
CA ARG A 299 -25.87 14.99 -4.59
C ARG A 299 -25.76 16.48 -4.36
N LEU A 300 -24.63 16.88 -3.79
CA LEU A 300 -24.25 18.24 -3.44
C LEU A 300 -22.88 18.58 -4.06
N ASN A 301 -22.53 17.94 -5.17
CA ASN A 301 -21.23 18.12 -5.81
C ASN A 301 -21.11 19.45 -6.56
N ASN A 302 -19.88 19.88 -6.83
CA ASN A 302 -19.53 21.15 -7.49
C ASN A 302 -20.04 22.39 -6.74
N ASN A 303 -20.06 22.36 -5.41
CA ASN A 303 -20.47 23.49 -4.58
C ASN A 303 -19.28 24.08 -3.81
N TYR A 304 -19.54 25.01 -2.89
CA TYR A 304 -18.53 25.69 -2.07
C TYR A 304 -18.59 25.29 -0.59
N ILE A 305 -19.03 24.07 -0.26
CA ILE A 305 -19.17 23.61 1.12
C ILE A 305 -17.77 23.44 1.75
N ARG A 306 -17.49 24.21 2.80
CA ARG A 306 -16.18 24.20 3.49
C ARG A 306 -16.12 23.30 4.71
N GLU A 307 -17.17 23.32 5.52
CA GLU A 307 -17.23 22.55 6.76
C GLU A 307 -18.67 22.12 7.02
N ILE A 308 -18.86 20.88 7.48
CA ILE A 308 -20.19 20.38 7.86
C ILE A 308 -20.42 20.43 9.39
N LEU A 309 -19.63 21.25 10.10
CA LEU A 309 -19.60 21.60 11.56
C LEU A 309 -18.42 20.99 12.35
N PRO A 310 -18.05 21.62 13.49
CA PRO A 310 -17.01 21.15 14.40
C PRO A 310 -17.34 19.80 15.08
N PRO A 311 -16.33 19.11 15.66
CA PRO A 311 -16.39 17.74 16.20
C PRO A 311 -17.54 17.42 17.18
N GLU A 312 -18.16 18.44 17.76
CA GLU A 312 -19.17 18.33 18.82
C GLU A 312 -20.61 18.21 18.28
N LYS A 313 -20.90 18.66 17.05
CA LYS A 313 -22.24 18.58 16.45
C LYS A 313 -22.26 17.54 15.34
N ILE A 314 -22.80 16.38 15.66
CA ILE A 314 -22.88 15.23 14.77
C ILE A 314 -23.90 15.50 13.67
N LEU A 315 -23.46 15.44 12.40
CA LEU A 315 -24.37 15.37 11.27
C LEU A 315 -25.05 13.99 11.26
N VAL A 316 -26.38 13.97 11.31
CA VAL A 316 -27.18 12.75 11.14
C VAL A 316 -28.03 12.89 9.88
N PRO A 317 -27.49 12.59 8.69
CA PRO A 317 -28.26 12.54 7.45
C PRO A 317 -29.33 11.44 7.49
N PRO A 318 -30.34 11.51 6.60
CA PRO A 318 -31.44 10.55 6.52
C PRO A 318 -30.97 9.11 6.67
N ARG A 319 -31.53 8.35 7.62
CA ARG A 319 -31.24 6.91 7.79
C ARG A 319 -31.50 6.08 6.53
N THR A 320 -32.33 6.58 5.61
CA THR A 320 -32.62 5.97 4.31
C THR A 320 -31.53 6.24 3.26
N LEU A 321 -30.59 7.14 3.54
CA LEU A 321 -29.56 7.58 2.60
C LEU A 321 -28.58 6.44 2.28
N GLN A 322 -28.44 6.17 0.99
CA GLN A 322 -27.57 5.14 0.42
C GLN A 322 -26.43 5.75 -0.40
N ILE A 323 -26.68 6.87 -1.07
CA ILE A 323 -25.70 7.55 -1.92
C ILE A 323 -25.56 9.00 -1.47
N LEU A 324 -24.33 9.40 -1.15
CA LEU A 324 -23.97 10.78 -0.84
C LEU A 324 -22.80 11.22 -1.70
N ASP A 325 -23.03 12.23 -2.53
CA ASP A 325 -21.98 12.86 -3.35
C ASP A 325 -21.72 14.28 -2.86
N LEU A 326 -20.52 14.47 -2.28
CA LEU A 326 -19.99 15.75 -1.81
C LEU A 326 -18.73 16.15 -2.61
N SER A 327 -18.55 15.58 -3.79
CA SER A 327 -17.36 15.83 -4.61
C SER A 327 -17.24 17.27 -5.10
N TYR A 328 -16.03 17.71 -5.42
CA TYR A 328 -15.77 19.07 -5.92
C TYR A 328 -16.34 20.15 -4.99
N ASN A 329 -16.03 20.03 -3.70
CA ASN A 329 -16.37 21.01 -2.67
C ASN A 329 -15.08 21.60 -2.08
N LYS A 330 -15.17 22.22 -0.90
CA LYS A 330 -14.04 22.83 -0.19
C LYS A 330 -13.87 22.21 1.20
N LEU A 331 -14.30 20.95 1.39
CA LEU A 331 -14.34 20.29 2.70
C LEU A 331 -12.93 20.12 3.27
N THR A 332 -12.67 20.69 4.45
CA THR A 332 -11.41 20.50 5.18
C THR A 332 -11.50 19.36 6.19
N CYS A 333 -12.71 19.05 6.67
CA CYS A 333 -12.99 17.96 7.58
C CYS A 333 -14.44 17.48 7.42
N LEU A 334 -14.70 16.20 7.69
CA LEU A 334 -16.03 15.62 7.59
C LEU A 334 -16.20 14.46 8.57
N CYS A 335 -17.07 14.64 9.57
CA CYS A 335 -17.47 13.55 10.45
C CYS A 335 -18.97 13.26 10.25
N ILE A 336 -19.29 12.03 9.84
CA ILE A 336 -20.64 11.57 9.54
C ILE A 336 -20.91 10.27 10.31
N ASP A 337 -22.13 10.11 10.83
CA ASP A 337 -22.61 8.86 11.45
C ASP A 337 -23.88 8.36 10.72
N ILE A 338 -23.71 7.48 9.72
CA ILE A 338 -24.81 6.89 8.92
C ILE A 338 -24.56 5.40 8.67
N TYR A 339 -25.44 4.54 9.16
CA TYR A 339 -25.26 3.09 9.07
C TYR A 339 -25.55 2.48 7.70
N ASN A 340 -26.43 3.11 6.90
CA ASN A 340 -26.97 2.53 5.65
C ASN A 340 -26.33 3.10 4.38
N LEU A 341 -25.31 3.95 4.52
CA LEU A 341 -24.64 4.55 3.38
C LEU A 341 -23.83 3.49 2.64
N LEU A 342 -24.03 3.39 1.32
CA LEU A 342 -23.38 2.43 0.42
C LEU A 342 -22.31 3.11 -0.43
N ILE A 343 -22.59 4.31 -0.94
CA ILE A 343 -21.69 5.07 -1.81
C ILE A 343 -21.42 6.43 -1.18
N LEU A 344 -20.14 6.72 -0.96
CA LEU A 344 -19.68 8.01 -0.49
C LEU A 344 -18.62 8.55 -1.44
N ASN A 345 -18.93 9.66 -2.11
CA ASN A 345 -17.99 10.35 -2.99
C ASN A 345 -17.55 11.67 -2.35
N LEU A 346 -16.25 11.74 -2.01
CA LEU A 346 -15.61 12.92 -1.43
C LEU A 346 -14.48 13.45 -2.34
N GLN A 347 -14.39 13.02 -3.60
CA GLN A 347 -13.30 13.44 -4.49
C GLN A 347 -13.20 14.97 -4.60
N HIS A 348 -12.01 15.50 -4.86
CA HIS A 348 -11.77 16.93 -5.04
C HIS A 348 -12.25 17.78 -3.85
N ASN A 349 -11.68 17.51 -2.67
CA ASN A 349 -11.85 18.28 -1.44
C ASN A 349 -10.47 18.53 -0.77
N PHE A 350 -10.43 18.93 0.50
CA PHE A 350 -9.20 19.24 1.25
C PHE A 350 -9.11 18.46 2.57
N LEU A 351 -9.55 17.20 2.57
CA LEU A 351 -9.69 16.38 3.79
C LEU A 351 -8.36 15.90 4.38
N GLY A 352 -7.23 16.10 3.69
CA GLY A 352 -5.92 15.54 4.06
C GLY A 352 -5.42 15.90 5.45
N ASN A 353 -5.77 17.07 5.98
CA ASN A 353 -5.38 17.49 7.34
C ASN A 353 -6.27 16.91 8.44
N CYS A 354 -7.49 16.44 8.12
CA CYS A 354 -8.45 15.97 9.12
C CYS A 354 -8.43 14.44 9.28
N LEU A 355 -8.35 13.70 8.16
CA LEU A 355 -8.42 12.23 8.16
C LEU A 355 -7.35 11.49 9.01
N PRO A 356 -6.10 12.00 9.16
CA PRO A 356 -5.10 11.34 10.01
C PRO A 356 -5.45 11.34 11.51
N TYR A 357 -6.30 12.27 11.97
CA TYR A 357 -6.57 12.50 13.39
C TYR A 357 -7.88 11.85 13.85
N TYR A 358 -7.96 11.50 15.13
CA TYR A 358 -9.10 10.80 15.76
C TYR A 358 -10.44 11.56 15.72
N TYR A 359 -10.46 12.81 15.25
CA TYR A 359 -11.67 13.64 15.23
C TYR A 359 -12.81 13.02 14.41
N CYS A 360 -12.52 12.20 13.39
CA CYS A 360 -13.54 11.49 12.61
C CYS A 360 -13.51 9.96 12.77
N THR A 361 -13.31 9.45 14.00
CA THR A 361 -13.43 8.02 14.37
C THR A 361 -14.79 7.37 14.08
N ARG A 362 -15.73 8.08 13.47
CA ARG A 362 -17.09 7.61 13.14
C ARG A 362 -17.20 6.98 11.74
N PHE A 363 -16.21 7.15 10.85
CA PHE A 363 -16.16 6.39 9.59
C PHE A 363 -16.21 4.88 9.82
N LYS A 364 -15.66 4.40 10.94
CA LYS A 364 -15.75 3.00 11.37
C LYS A 364 -17.18 2.45 11.49
N ASN A 365 -18.19 3.30 11.61
CA ASN A 365 -19.59 2.88 11.71
C ASN A 365 -20.24 2.67 10.34
N LEU A 366 -19.68 3.24 9.26
CA LEU A 366 -20.25 3.11 7.92
C LEU A 366 -19.92 1.72 7.34
N ARG A 367 -20.77 1.28 6.42
CA ARG A 367 -20.66 -0.03 5.75
C ARG A 367 -20.68 0.14 4.23
N LEU A 368 -19.79 1.00 3.75
CA LEU A 368 -19.69 1.39 2.35
C LEU A 368 -19.37 0.21 1.44
N GLU A 369 -19.88 0.29 0.21
CA GLU A 369 -19.51 -0.54 -0.94
C GLU A 369 -18.56 0.20 -1.88
N GLN A 370 -18.70 1.53 -1.99
CA GLN A 370 -17.82 2.39 -2.78
C GLN A 370 -17.43 3.62 -1.99
N PHE A 371 -16.14 3.92 -1.96
CA PHE A 371 -15.59 5.09 -1.28
C PHE A 371 -14.54 5.78 -2.16
N ASP A 372 -14.84 7.02 -2.55
CA ASP A 372 -13.92 7.85 -3.32
C ASP A 372 -13.38 9.00 -2.46
N LEU A 373 -12.06 9.00 -2.26
CA LEU A 373 -11.25 9.97 -1.54
C LEU A 373 -10.18 10.60 -2.45
N SER A 374 -10.30 10.45 -3.77
CA SER A 374 -9.30 10.97 -4.70
C SER A 374 -9.20 12.50 -4.64
N PHE A 375 -8.04 13.07 -4.97
CA PHE A 375 -7.83 14.53 -4.98
C PHE A 375 -8.22 15.22 -3.64
N ASN A 376 -7.70 14.73 -2.51
CA ASN A 376 -8.00 15.28 -1.19
C ASN A 376 -6.79 15.79 -0.41
N VAL A 377 -5.62 15.84 -1.05
CA VAL A 377 -4.35 16.26 -0.42
C VAL A 377 -3.98 15.36 0.77
N ILE A 378 -4.33 14.08 0.72
CA ILE A 378 -4.15 13.14 1.84
C ILE A 378 -2.70 12.69 1.93
N HIS A 379 -2.06 12.91 3.09
CA HIS A 379 -0.69 12.46 3.37
C HIS A 379 -0.63 11.15 4.16
N LYS A 380 -1.64 10.88 4.99
CA LYS A 380 -1.74 9.70 5.85
C LYS A 380 -3.20 9.36 6.09
N LEU A 381 -3.50 8.08 6.28
CA LEU A 381 -4.81 7.60 6.71
C LEU A 381 -4.72 6.92 8.08
N SER A 382 -5.85 6.77 8.75
CA SER A 382 -5.94 6.08 10.03
C SER A 382 -6.61 4.73 9.85
N ASP A 383 -5.98 3.64 10.29
CA ASP A 383 -6.50 2.27 10.24
C ASP A 383 -7.95 2.16 10.71
N ILE A 384 -8.30 2.89 11.77
CA ILE A 384 -9.61 2.79 12.41
C ILE A 384 -10.77 3.24 11.51
N MET A 385 -10.50 4.08 10.50
CA MET A 385 -11.54 4.55 9.60
C MET A 385 -12.13 3.41 8.76
N PHE A 386 -11.32 2.39 8.44
CA PHE A 386 -11.71 1.27 7.59
C PHE A 386 -12.32 0.10 8.38
N ALA A 387 -12.21 0.09 9.71
CA ALA A 387 -12.59 -1.05 10.56
C ALA A 387 -14.03 -1.57 10.38
N GLY A 388 -14.96 -0.71 9.95
CA GLY A 388 -16.37 -1.07 9.69
C GLY A 388 -16.68 -1.55 8.26
N HIS A 389 -15.76 -1.36 7.32
CA HIS A 389 -16.04 -1.41 5.88
C HIS A 389 -15.93 -2.82 5.29
N LYS A 390 -16.62 -3.78 5.92
CA LYS A 390 -16.59 -5.21 5.53
C LYS A 390 -17.17 -5.50 4.14
N ASN A 391 -17.95 -4.57 3.59
CA ASN A 391 -18.60 -4.70 2.29
C ASN A 391 -17.94 -3.85 1.19
N LEU A 392 -16.85 -3.15 1.48
CA LEU A 392 -16.21 -2.25 0.53
C LEU A 392 -15.68 -3.04 -0.66
N GLN A 393 -16.07 -2.62 -1.86
CA GLN A 393 -15.68 -3.23 -3.13
C GLN A 393 -14.77 -2.31 -3.93
N ILE A 394 -14.99 -1.00 -3.86
CA ILE A 394 -14.22 0.00 -4.60
C ILE A 394 -13.71 1.04 -3.62
N LEU A 395 -12.39 1.20 -3.58
CA LEU A 395 -11.71 2.24 -2.82
C LEU A 395 -10.80 3.02 -3.77
N ASN A 396 -11.13 4.28 -4.00
CA ASN A 396 -10.32 5.19 -4.80
C ASN A 396 -9.66 6.22 -3.89
N ILE A 397 -8.32 6.19 -3.81
CA ILE A 397 -7.50 7.13 -3.05
C ILE A 397 -6.42 7.73 -3.97
N SER A 398 -6.65 7.71 -5.28
CA SER A 398 -5.72 8.25 -6.26
C SER A 398 -5.53 9.77 -6.12
N ASN A 399 -4.46 10.30 -6.72
CA ASN A 399 -4.21 11.75 -6.76
C ASN A 399 -4.15 12.37 -5.35
N ASN A 400 -3.41 11.72 -4.45
CA ASN A 400 -3.13 12.19 -3.10
C ASN A 400 -1.61 12.22 -2.88
N PHE A 401 -1.16 12.34 -1.63
CA PHE A 401 0.25 12.44 -1.26
C PHE A 401 0.71 11.31 -0.34
N LEU A 402 0.04 10.15 -0.40
CA LEU A 402 0.39 8.99 0.42
C LEU A 402 1.78 8.48 0.06
N SER A 403 2.61 8.20 1.06
CA SER A 403 3.94 7.60 0.88
C SER A 403 3.96 6.07 1.04
N ASP A 404 2.93 5.52 1.68
CA ASP A 404 2.73 4.09 1.95
C ASP A 404 1.22 3.81 2.13
N ILE A 405 0.83 2.54 2.27
CA ILE A 405 -0.52 2.15 2.70
C ILE A 405 -0.56 2.20 4.24
N ASP A 406 -0.94 3.36 4.76
CA ASP A 406 -1.07 3.65 6.19
C ASP A 406 -2.37 3.08 6.81
N PHE A 407 -2.91 1.99 6.28
CA PHE A 407 -4.08 1.32 6.86
C PHE A 407 -4.02 -0.19 6.67
N ASP A 408 -4.63 -0.93 7.61
CA ASP A 408 -4.78 -2.37 7.48
C ASP A 408 -5.89 -2.73 6.48
N VAL A 409 -5.48 -3.26 5.33
CA VAL A 409 -6.37 -3.71 4.25
C VAL A 409 -7.23 -4.91 4.69
N SER A 410 -6.89 -5.58 5.79
CA SER A 410 -7.68 -6.69 6.34
C SER A 410 -9.10 -6.28 6.74
N TYR A 411 -9.34 -4.99 7.01
CA TYR A 411 -10.66 -4.46 7.30
C TYR A 411 -11.62 -4.46 6.10
N THR A 412 -11.10 -4.58 4.88
CA THR A 412 -11.88 -4.51 3.63
C THR A 412 -11.79 -5.83 2.84
N PRO A 413 -12.33 -6.96 3.36
CA PRO A 413 -12.11 -8.30 2.78
C PRO A 413 -12.79 -8.53 1.43
N LYS A 414 -13.76 -7.69 1.02
CA LYS A 414 -14.49 -7.81 -0.25
C LYS A 414 -14.00 -6.83 -1.31
N LEU A 415 -12.87 -6.17 -1.07
CA LEU A 415 -12.32 -5.18 -1.98
C LEU A 415 -12.02 -5.83 -3.34
N LYS A 416 -12.47 -5.19 -4.42
CA LYS A 416 -12.26 -5.60 -5.80
C LYS A 416 -11.37 -4.62 -6.55
N ILE A 417 -11.44 -3.35 -6.18
CA ILE A 417 -10.69 -2.28 -6.85
C ILE A 417 -10.05 -1.41 -5.77
N LEU A 418 -8.73 -1.31 -5.80
CA LEU A 418 -7.94 -0.38 -5.01
C LEU A 418 -7.14 0.53 -5.94
N ASP A 419 -7.56 1.78 -6.07
CA ASP A 419 -6.83 2.78 -6.87
C ASP A 419 -5.98 3.67 -5.95
N LEU A 420 -4.66 3.52 -6.09
CA LEU A 420 -3.62 4.28 -5.39
C LEU A 420 -2.75 5.06 -6.40
N SER A 421 -3.19 5.20 -7.65
CA SER A 421 -2.44 5.88 -8.69
C SER A 421 -2.20 7.35 -8.34
N ASN A 422 -1.13 7.93 -8.89
CA ASN A 422 -0.79 9.34 -8.69
C ASN A 422 -0.64 9.71 -7.19
N ASN A 423 0.12 8.91 -6.44
CA ASN A 423 0.52 9.20 -5.06
C ASN A 423 2.07 9.28 -4.97
N ASN A 424 2.60 9.38 -3.75
CA ASN A 424 4.04 9.36 -3.46
C ASN A 424 4.50 7.99 -2.92
N ILE A 425 3.81 6.89 -3.26
CA ILE A 425 4.10 5.56 -2.72
C ILE A 425 5.45 5.09 -3.22
N THR A 426 6.35 4.77 -2.29
CA THR A 426 7.68 4.25 -2.62
C THR A 426 7.75 2.73 -2.45
N MET A 427 7.03 2.19 -1.47
CA MET A 427 6.84 0.76 -1.24
C MET A 427 5.59 0.55 -0.38
N ILE A 428 5.15 -0.71 -0.23
CA ILE A 428 4.21 -1.11 0.82
C ILE A 428 5.03 -1.73 1.96
N SER A 429 5.24 -1.01 3.07
CA SER A 429 6.09 -1.50 4.18
C SER A 429 5.37 -2.42 5.16
N ASN A 430 4.05 -2.27 5.30
CA ASN A 430 3.26 -3.10 6.20
C ASN A 430 3.09 -4.52 5.64
N LYS A 431 3.80 -5.48 6.25
CA LYS A 431 3.76 -6.90 5.87
C LYS A 431 2.37 -7.52 5.97
N GLN A 432 1.55 -7.10 6.93
CA GLN A 432 0.19 -7.62 7.11
C GLN A 432 -0.73 -7.18 5.96
N SER A 433 -0.63 -5.90 5.57
CA SER A 433 -1.33 -5.36 4.40
C SER A 433 -0.89 -6.08 3.13
N LEU A 434 0.43 -6.29 2.94
CA LEU A 434 0.96 -7.03 1.79
C LEU A 434 0.44 -8.46 1.72
N ASN A 435 0.48 -9.21 2.84
CA ASN A 435 -0.05 -10.58 2.91
C ASN A 435 -1.54 -10.65 2.60
N THR A 436 -2.31 -9.65 3.05
CA THR A 436 -3.75 -9.57 2.79
C THR A 436 -4.03 -9.29 1.31
N LEU A 437 -3.29 -8.35 0.70
CA LEU A 437 -3.38 -8.06 -0.73
C LEU A 437 -3.02 -9.30 -1.57
N THR A 438 -1.98 -10.06 -1.20
CA THR A 438 -1.64 -11.33 -1.87
C THR A 438 -2.79 -12.34 -1.80
N LYS A 439 -3.47 -12.47 -0.64
CA LYS A 439 -4.65 -13.34 -0.52
C LYS A 439 -5.81 -12.86 -1.39
N MET A 440 -6.00 -11.55 -1.54
CA MET A 440 -7.02 -10.95 -2.39
C MET A 440 -6.71 -11.15 -3.88
N MET A 441 -5.44 -11.07 -4.29
CA MET A 441 -5.01 -11.36 -5.67
C MET A 441 -5.27 -12.82 -6.06
N GLY A 442 -5.24 -13.75 -5.10
CA GLY A 442 -5.73 -15.12 -5.32
C GLY A 442 -7.20 -15.20 -5.76
N GLN A 443 -7.98 -14.12 -5.62
CA GLN A 443 -9.34 -13.97 -6.15
C GLN A 443 -9.26 -13.24 -7.49
N SER A 444 -9.68 -13.89 -8.59
CA SER A 444 -9.58 -13.38 -9.97
C SER A 444 -10.21 -12.01 -10.26
N THR A 445 -10.99 -11.45 -9.33
CA THR A 445 -11.73 -10.20 -9.49
C THR A 445 -11.04 -8.98 -8.86
N PHE A 446 -9.97 -9.17 -8.08
CA PHE A 446 -9.25 -8.07 -7.44
C PHE A 446 -8.29 -7.38 -8.41
N ALA A 447 -8.25 -6.05 -8.36
CA ALA A 447 -7.33 -5.24 -9.14
C ALA A 447 -6.81 -4.04 -8.32
N ILE A 448 -5.52 -3.76 -8.47
CA ILE A 448 -4.82 -2.65 -7.81
C ILE A 448 -4.17 -1.74 -8.86
N ASP A 449 -4.18 -0.42 -8.61
CA ASP A 449 -3.48 0.54 -9.45
C ASP A 449 -2.45 1.33 -8.62
N LEU A 450 -1.18 1.24 -9.00
CA LEU A 450 -0.07 2.01 -8.43
C LEU A 450 0.57 2.96 -9.47
N SER A 451 -0.07 3.18 -10.62
CA SER A 451 0.51 3.94 -11.73
C SER A 451 0.84 5.37 -11.30
N ASN A 452 1.83 5.97 -11.94
CA ASN A 452 2.32 7.32 -11.59
C ASN A 452 2.82 7.51 -10.14
N ASN A 453 3.08 6.43 -9.40
CA ASN A 453 3.91 6.46 -8.20
C ASN A 453 5.40 6.27 -8.57
N VAL A 454 6.30 6.86 -7.78
CA VAL A 454 7.74 6.71 -7.95
C VAL A 454 8.24 5.69 -6.93
N LEU A 455 8.19 4.41 -7.31
CA LEU A 455 8.60 3.29 -6.45
C LEU A 455 10.10 3.37 -6.15
N SER A 456 10.51 3.02 -4.93
CA SER A 456 11.93 2.95 -4.57
C SER A 456 12.51 1.60 -5.01
N CYS A 457 13.66 1.62 -5.67
CA CYS A 457 14.28 0.44 -6.26
C CYS A 457 15.70 0.24 -5.75
N ASN A 458 15.80 -0.53 -4.67
CA ASN A 458 17.06 -0.95 -4.06
C ASN A 458 16.88 -2.31 -3.39
N CYS A 459 17.95 -2.81 -2.76
CA CYS A 459 17.90 -4.12 -2.11
C CYS A 459 16.91 -4.21 -0.94
N ARG A 460 16.49 -3.07 -0.35
CA ARG A 460 15.50 -3.07 0.74
C ARG A 460 14.07 -3.29 0.22
N THR A 461 13.76 -2.77 -0.97
CA THR A 461 12.42 -2.89 -1.58
C THR A 461 12.28 -4.08 -2.52
N LEU A 462 13.34 -4.86 -2.73
CA LEU A 462 13.35 -6.00 -3.66
C LEU A 462 12.18 -6.97 -3.46
N GLY A 463 11.81 -7.30 -2.22
CA GLY A 463 10.69 -8.20 -1.93
C GLY A 463 9.34 -7.63 -2.41
N PHE A 464 9.13 -6.32 -2.24
CA PHE A 464 7.93 -5.63 -2.75
C PHE A 464 7.91 -5.58 -4.28
N LEU A 465 9.06 -5.33 -4.92
CA LEU A 465 9.16 -5.34 -6.38
C LEU A 465 8.90 -6.75 -6.97
N GLN A 466 9.41 -7.79 -6.30
CA GLN A 466 9.15 -9.18 -6.69
C GLN A 466 7.67 -9.53 -6.55
N TRP A 467 7.01 -9.07 -5.48
CA TRP A 467 5.57 -9.24 -5.30
C TRP A 467 4.76 -8.66 -6.47
N ILE A 468 5.07 -7.44 -6.92
CA ILE A 468 4.42 -6.84 -8.11
C ILE A 468 4.62 -7.70 -9.37
N VAL A 469 5.84 -8.22 -9.60
CA VAL A 469 6.15 -9.05 -10.79
C VAL A 469 5.42 -10.40 -10.77
N ASN A 470 5.20 -10.95 -9.58
CA ASN A 470 4.55 -12.26 -9.42
C ASN A 470 3.05 -12.19 -9.69
N ASP A 471 2.40 -11.11 -9.27
CA ASP A 471 0.94 -10.91 -9.38
C ASP A 471 0.55 -9.85 -10.43
N TRP A 472 1.39 -9.69 -11.48
CA TRP A 472 1.30 -8.60 -12.47
C TRP A 472 -0.09 -8.45 -13.13
N ASP A 473 -0.83 -9.53 -13.35
CA ASP A 473 -2.14 -9.49 -14.04
C ASP A 473 -3.23 -8.74 -13.23
N HIS A 474 -3.02 -8.55 -11.93
CA HIS A 474 -3.92 -7.78 -11.06
C HIS A 474 -3.62 -6.28 -11.05
N PHE A 475 -2.52 -5.86 -11.68
CA PHE A 475 -2.08 -4.47 -11.73
C PHE A 475 -2.66 -3.76 -12.96
N ARG A 476 -3.41 -2.67 -12.74
CA ARG A 476 -4.06 -1.90 -13.83
C ARG A 476 -3.08 -1.01 -14.59
N ASN A 477 -3.48 -0.58 -15.79
CA ASN A 477 -2.77 0.41 -16.62
C ASN A 477 -1.40 -0.02 -17.21
N ASN A 478 -1.31 -1.29 -17.67
CA ASN A 478 -0.30 -1.81 -18.61
C ASN A 478 1.16 -1.41 -18.35
N GLY A 479 1.55 -1.25 -17.09
CA GLY A 479 2.97 -1.13 -16.72
C GLY A 479 3.61 0.26 -16.82
N ASN A 480 2.83 1.34 -16.84
CA ASN A 480 3.36 2.72 -16.70
C ASN A 480 3.71 3.05 -15.23
N TYR A 481 4.52 2.21 -14.60
CA TYR A 481 5.09 2.51 -13.29
C TYR A 481 6.38 3.33 -13.47
N LYS A 482 6.89 3.93 -12.39
CA LYS A 482 8.23 4.53 -12.37
C LYS A 482 9.00 4.00 -11.18
N CYS A 483 10.31 3.88 -11.35
CA CYS A 483 11.19 3.27 -10.36
C CYS A 483 12.42 4.17 -10.18
N LYS A 484 12.69 4.57 -8.93
CA LYS A 484 13.77 5.46 -8.55
C LYS A 484 14.89 4.66 -7.88
N LEU A 485 16.07 4.75 -8.47
CA LEU A 485 17.28 4.09 -8.02
C LEU A 485 17.99 4.93 -6.94
N ASP A 486 18.92 4.32 -6.18
CA ASP A 486 19.66 5.02 -5.12
C ASP A 486 20.48 6.21 -5.65
N ASN A 487 20.91 6.17 -6.91
CA ASN A 487 21.55 7.29 -7.63
C ASN A 487 20.56 8.37 -8.11
N LYS A 488 19.30 8.33 -7.65
CA LYS A 488 18.18 9.22 -8.02
C LYS A 488 17.71 9.13 -9.48
N THR A 489 18.27 8.24 -10.30
CA THR A 489 17.78 8.04 -11.67
C THR A 489 16.40 7.39 -11.64
N ILE A 490 15.50 7.85 -12.52
CA ILE A 490 14.14 7.33 -12.65
C ILE A 490 14.06 6.55 -13.95
N ILE A 491 13.68 5.28 -13.84
CA ILE A 491 13.51 4.36 -14.95
C ILE A 491 12.01 4.07 -15.17
N THR A 492 11.60 4.06 -16.45
CA THR A 492 10.24 3.77 -16.90
C THR A 492 10.08 2.28 -17.24
N MET A 493 8.88 1.75 -17.02
CA MET A 493 8.69 0.36 -16.60
C MET A 493 8.33 -0.64 -17.70
N HIS A 494 8.69 -0.36 -18.97
CA HIS A 494 8.45 -1.29 -20.08
C HIS A 494 9.09 -2.68 -19.92
N ASN A 495 10.09 -2.85 -19.05
CA ASN A 495 10.85 -4.10 -18.84
C ASN A 495 11.01 -4.49 -17.35
N PHE A 496 10.00 -4.23 -16.52
CA PHE A 496 10.08 -4.39 -15.06
C PHE A 496 10.53 -5.79 -14.59
N ARG A 497 10.00 -6.88 -15.17
CA ARG A 497 10.39 -8.26 -14.80
C ARG A 497 11.88 -8.54 -14.99
N THR A 498 12.48 -8.06 -16.07
CA THR A 498 13.92 -8.19 -16.36
C THR A 498 14.76 -7.35 -15.41
N ILE A 499 14.33 -6.12 -15.12
CA ILE A 499 15.02 -5.20 -14.21
C ILE A 499 15.05 -5.78 -12.80
N VAL A 500 13.90 -6.23 -12.26
CA VAL A 500 13.81 -6.83 -10.92
C VAL A 500 14.67 -8.09 -10.81
N ARG A 501 14.73 -8.92 -11.86
CA ARG A 501 15.62 -10.10 -11.90
C ARG A 501 17.09 -9.72 -11.85
N GLN A 502 17.50 -8.66 -12.55
CA GLN A 502 18.89 -8.19 -12.50
C GLN A 502 19.22 -7.65 -11.11
N PHE A 503 18.36 -6.81 -10.53
CA PHE A 503 18.52 -6.31 -9.16
C PHE A 503 18.61 -7.44 -8.13
N ALA A 504 17.82 -8.50 -8.28
CA ALA A 504 17.91 -9.65 -7.39
C ALA A 504 19.30 -10.31 -7.41
N LYS A 505 19.94 -10.39 -8.58
CA LYS A 505 21.31 -10.92 -8.70
C LYS A 505 22.33 -10.00 -8.05
N ASP A 506 22.24 -8.70 -8.34
CA ASP A 506 23.18 -7.70 -7.82
C ASP A 506 23.13 -7.64 -6.29
N CYS A 507 21.93 -7.67 -5.70
CA CYS A 507 21.75 -7.68 -4.24
C CYS A 507 22.26 -8.97 -3.58
N ASN A 508 22.04 -10.14 -4.20
CA ASN A 508 22.51 -11.42 -3.65
C ASN A 508 24.05 -11.54 -3.70
N SER A 509 24.67 -11.00 -4.75
CA SER A 509 26.13 -10.97 -4.89
C SER A 509 26.78 -10.18 -3.76
N TYR A 510 26.20 -9.03 -3.39
CA TYR A 510 26.73 -8.22 -2.29
C TYR A 510 26.67 -8.96 -0.93
N SER A 511 25.55 -9.62 -0.63
CA SER A 511 25.42 -10.41 0.60
C SER A 511 26.39 -11.59 0.67
N THR A 512 26.64 -12.25 -0.45
CA THR A 512 27.58 -13.39 -0.51
C THR A 512 29.01 -12.94 -0.24
N ILE A 513 29.44 -11.81 -0.83
CA ILE A 513 30.77 -11.24 -0.58
C ILE A 513 30.96 -10.92 0.91
N VAL A 514 29.97 -10.26 1.54
CA VAL A 514 30.04 -9.92 2.97
C VAL A 514 30.19 -11.18 3.83
N ILE A 515 29.43 -12.24 3.55
CA ILE A 515 29.51 -13.51 4.30
C ILE A 515 30.89 -14.17 4.14
N CYS A 516 31.45 -14.18 2.93
CA CYS A 516 32.78 -14.75 2.69
C CYS A 516 33.87 -13.98 3.45
N VAL A 517 33.80 -12.63 3.45
CA VAL A 517 34.76 -11.79 4.17
C VAL A 517 34.65 -11.97 5.68
N THR A 518 33.44 -12.00 6.24
CA THR A 518 33.25 -12.21 7.68
C THR A 518 33.73 -13.59 8.11
N LEU A 519 33.44 -14.64 7.34
CA LEU A 519 33.96 -15.99 7.59
C LEU A 519 35.49 -16.01 7.54
N GLY A 520 36.09 -15.32 6.55
CA GLY A 520 37.54 -15.19 6.43
C GLY A 520 38.20 -14.53 7.66
N ILE A 521 37.60 -13.44 8.17
CA ILE A 521 38.07 -12.76 9.38
C ILE A 521 37.96 -13.68 10.60
N VAL A 522 36.84 -14.41 10.76
CA VAL A 522 36.65 -15.33 11.89
C VAL A 522 37.68 -16.45 11.87
N VAL A 523 37.94 -17.05 10.70
CA VAL A 523 38.97 -18.09 10.54
C VAL A 523 40.36 -17.52 10.86
N PHE A 524 40.68 -16.33 10.35
CA PHE A 524 41.95 -15.66 10.64
C PHE A 524 42.12 -15.42 12.16
N LEU A 525 41.12 -14.84 12.83
CA LEU A 525 41.15 -14.60 14.27
C LEU A 525 41.26 -15.91 15.06
N PHE A 526 40.57 -16.98 14.65
CA PHE A 526 40.70 -18.28 15.28
C PHE A 526 42.11 -18.85 15.15
N THR A 527 42.70 -18.81 13.95
CA THR A 527 44.08 -19.28 13.72
C THR A 527 45.11 -18.45 14.48
N LEU A 528 44.91 -17.12 14.56
CA LEU A 528 45.75 -16.21 15.33
C LEU A 528 45.67 -16.54 16.82
N CYS A 529 44.45 -16.67 17.37
CA CYS A 529 44.24 -17.02 18.76
C CYS A 529 44.81 -18.41 19.10
N ALA A 530 44.59 -19.41 18.25
CA ALA A 530 45.17 -20.74 18.41
C ALA A 530 46.70 -20.68 18.39
N GLY A 531 47.29 -19.90 17.47
CA GLY A 531 48.72 -19.65 17.40
C GLY A 531 49.28 -18.98 18.66
N LEU A 532 48.60 -17.94 19.18
CA LEU A 532 48.99 -17.27 20.42
C LEU A 532 48.84 -18.18 21.65
N MET A 533 47.74 -18.94 21.75
CA MET A 533 47.53 -19.92 22.82
C MET A 533 48.62 -20.99 22.80
N TYR A 534 49.00 -21.50 21.63
CA TYR A 534 50.10 -22.46 21.50
C TYR A 534 51.45 -21.85 21.86
N ARG A 535 51.76 -20.66 21.32
CA ARG A 535 53.02 -19.92 21.56
C ARG A 535 53.26 -19.65 23.04
N TYR A 536 52.20 -19.34 23.80
CA TYR A 536 52.25 -19.00 25.22
C TYR A 536 51.68 -20.09 26.13
N ARG A 537 51.52 -21.33 25.64
CA ARG A 537 50.85 -22.43 26.38
C ARG A 537 51.47 -22.71 27.75
N TRP A 538 52.79 -22.60 27.89
CA TRP A 538 53.48 -22.82 29.16
C TRP A 538 53.20 -21.72 30.18
N LYS A 539 53.11 -20.46 29.72
CA LYS A 539 52.70 -19.33 30.55
C LYS A 539 51.27 -19.51 31.07
N PHE A 540 50.33 -19.86 30.19
CA PHE A 540 48.93 -20.08 30.59
C PHE A 540 48.78 -21.24 31.57
N ARG A 541 49.46 -22.38 31.32
CA ARG A 541 49.46 -23.51 32.25
C ARG A 541 50.02 -23.13 33.62
N TYR A 542 51.16 -22.43 33.64
CA TYR A 542 51.76 -21.94 34.88
C TYR A 542 50.81 -21.00 35.64
N MET A 543 50.22 -20.00 34.97
CA MET A 543 49.23 -19.11 35.60
C MET A 543 48.03 -19.90 36.16
N TYR A 544 47.48 -20.86 35.40
CA TYR A 544 46.36 -21.68 35.84
C TYR A 544 46.70 -22.46 37.12
N TYR A 545 47.81 -23.20 37.13
CA TYR A 545 48.20 -24.02 38.28
C TYR A 545 48.62 -23.17 39.48
N MET A 546 49.26 -22.03 39.26
CA MET A 546 49.61 -21.07 40.32
C MET A 546 48.36 -20.46 40.96
N THR A 547 47.38 -20.00 40.16
CA THR A 547 46.11 -19.48 40.69
C THR A 547 45.31 -20.55 41.41
N LYS A 548 45.27 -21.78 40.89
CA LYS A 548 44.62 -22.92 41.54
C LYS A 548 45.28 -23.25 42.88
N SER A 549 46.61 -23.33 42.93
CA SER A 549 47.37 -23.56 44.18
C SER A 549 47.06 -22.48 45.24
N ARG A 550 47.09 -21.19 44.85
CA ARG A 550 46.73 -20.07 45.76
C ARG A 550 45.27 -20.11 46.23
N TYR A 551 44.35 -20.59 45.39
CA TYR A 551 42.94 -20.72 45.76
C TYR A 551 42.69 -21.84 46.78
N TYR A 552 43.32 -23.00 46.61
CA TYR A 552 43.19 -24.13 47.56
C TYR A 552 44.01 -23.90 48.85
N ARG A 553 44.98 -23.00 48.83
CA ARG A 553 45.80 -22.63 49.99
C ARG A 553 45.51 -21.21 50.44
N TYR A 554 44.34 -20.99 51.02
CA TYR A 554 44.01 -19.72 51.68
C TYR A 554 44.80 -19.58 52.99
N LYS A 555 45.99 -18.97 52.93
CA LYS A 555 46.63 -18.28 54.05
C LYS A 555 47.09 -16.90 53.57
N PRO A 556 46.51 -15.80 54.07
CA PRO A 556 46.99 -14.45 53.78
C PRO A 556 48.23 -14.15 54.64
N ASN A 557 49.25 -13.58 53.99
CA ASN A 557 50.45 -12.90 54.49
C ASN A 557 51.23 -13.53 55.66
N ASP A 558 52.49 -13.90 55.37
CA ASP A 558 53.60 -13.40 56.19
C ASP A 558 54.80 -13.14 55.27
N ASP A 559 55.29 -11.91 55.30
CA ASP A 559 56.45 -11.39 54.57
C ASP A 559 57.76 -11.92 55.17
N ASN A 560 57.91 -13.24 55.21
CA ASN A 560 59.21 -13.88 55.38
C ASN A 560 59.35 -14.92 54.27
N GLU A 561 60.28 -14.69 53.34
CA GLU A 561 60.68 -15.64 52.29
C GLU A 561 61.41 -16.86 52.87
N SER A 562 60.78 -17.58 53.82
CA SER A 562 61.28 -18.86 54.28
C SER A 562 60.75 -19.96 53.37
N TYR A 563 61.54 -20.33 52.37
CA TYR A 563 61.31 -21.52 51.57
C TYR A 563 61.31 -22.76 52.47
N THR A 564 60.37 -23.67 52.25
CA THR A 564 60.28 -24.91 53.04
C THR A 564 61.39 -25.89 52.69
N TYR A 565 61.88 -25.83 51.45
CA TYR A 565 62.92 -26.68 50.93
C TYR A 565 64.06 -25.84 50.35
N ASN A 566 65.29 -26.34 50.46
CA ASN A 566 66.46 -25.73 49.82
C ASN A 566 66.44 -26.01 48.31
N ALA A 567 66.09 -27.23 47.90
CA ALA A 567 65.93 -27.55 46.49
C ALA A 567 64.86 -28.60 46.23
N PHE A 568 64.17 -28.46 45.10
CA PHE A 568 63.35 -29.51 44.50
C PHE A 568 64.21 -30.28 43.50
N ILE A 569 64.32 -31.59 43.66
CA ILE A 569 65.09 -32.44 42.73
C ILE A 569 64.13 -33.08 41.74
N SER A 570 64.28 -32.71 40.46
CA SER A 570 63.54 -33.25 39.32
C SER A 570 64.43 -34.25 38.58
N TYR A 571 63.97 -35.48 38.45
CA TYR A 571 64.72 -36.59 37.85
C TYR A 571 63.75 -37.64 37.30
N SER A 572 64.23 -38.55 36.43
CA SER A 572 63.38 -39.61 35.88
C SER A 572 63.32 -40.81 36.82
N ASP A 573 62.27 -41.65 36.70
CA ASP A 573 62.14 -42.84 37.54
C ASP A 573 63.32 -43.82 37.41
N GLU A 574 64.07 -43.78 36.29
CA GLU A 574 65.28 -44.60 36.09
C GLU A 574 66.44 -44.19 37.01
N GLU A 575 66.56 -42.89 37.34
CA GLU A 575 67.59 -42.38 38.25
C GLU A 575 67.14 -42.33 39.72
N LYS A 576 66.00 -42.93 40.04
CA LYS A 576 65.49 -42.96 41.43
C LYS A 576 66.50 -43.55 42.40
N ASP A 577 67.16 -44.64 42.01
CA ASP A 577 68.14 -45.30 42.87
C ASP A 577 69.34 -44.39 43.16
N PHE A 578 69.84 -43.67 42.15
CA PHE A 578 70.90 -42.66 42.32
C PHE A 578 70.46 -41.54 43.27
N VAL A 579 69.24 -41.01 43.10
CA VAL A 579 68.74 -39.93 43.97
C VAL A 579 68.56 -40.40 45.41
N VAL A 580 67.94 -41.56 45.62
CA VAL A 580 67.61 -42.06 46.96
C VAL A 580 68.83 -42.57 47.73
N LYS A 581 69.74 -43.27 47.05
CA LYS A 581 70.87 -43.94 47.70
C LYS A 581 72.11 -43.05 47.81
N GLU A 582 72.26 -42.05 46.93
CA GLU A 582 73.47 -41.21 46.87
C GLU A 582 73.15 -39.73 47.09
N CYS A 583 72.24 -39.13 46.31
CA CYS A 583 71.97 -37.69 46.36
C CYS A 583 71.39 -37.24 47.71
N ILE A 584 70.35 -37.92 48.19
CA ILE A 584 69.67 -37.57 49.44
C ILE A 584 70.61 -37.67 50.65
N PRO A 585 71.31 -38.80 50.92
CA PRO A 585 72.20 -38.91 52.07
C PRO A 585 73.34 -37.89 52.05
N ILE A 586 73.89 -37.57 50.87
CA ILE A 586 75.04 -36.65 50.78
C ILE A 586 74.63 -35.19 50.97
N LEU A 587 73.43 -34.80 50.52
CA LEU A 587 72.96 -33.42 50.60
C LEU A 587 72.19 -33.12 51.90
N GLU A 588 71.37 -34.03 52.43
CA GLU A 588 70.59 -33.75 53.64
C GLU A 588 71.37 -33.98 54.95
N ASP A 589 72.32 -34.91 54.99
CA ASP A 589 73.00 -35.35 56.23
C ASP A 589 74.17 -34.42 56.67
N ALA A 590 74.68 -33.59 55.76
CA ALA A 590 75.90 -32.81 55.98
C ALA A 590 75.71 -31.33 56.35
N ASP A 591 74.60 -30.68 55.96
CA ASP A 591 74.45 -29.20 55.99
C ASP A 591 73.04 -28.69 56.42
N GLU A 592 72.23 -29.50 57.11
CA GLU A 592 70.82 -29.16 57.46
C GLU A 592 69.94 -28.77 56.25
N MET A 593 70.28 -29.22 55.03
CA MET A 593 69.48 -28.95 53.84
C MET A 593 68.25 -29.87 53.77
N LYS A 594 67.11 -29.31 53.38
CA LYS A 594 65.87 -30.07 53.16
C LYS A 594 65.52 -30.12 51.68
N LEU A 595 65.54 -31.30 51.08
CA LEU A 595 65.20 -31.49 49.67
C LEU A 595 63.72 -31.88 49.51
N CYS A 596 63.08 -31.36 48.46
CA CYS A 596 61.75 -31.82 48.03
C CYS A 596 61.92 -32.90 46.97
N ILE A 597 61.36 -34.09 47.23
CA ILE A 597 61.51 -35.29 46.40
C ILE A 597 60.12 -35.85 46.06
N HIS A 598 59.83 -36.00 44.77
CA HIS A 598 58.46 -36.31 44.31
C HIS A 598 57.86 -37.63 44.83
N HIS A 599 58.64 -38.66 45.13
CA HIS A 599 58.12 -39.92 45.70
C HIS A 599 58.02 -39.91 47.23
N ARG A 600 58.53 -38.88 47.89
CA ARG A 600 58.58 -38.75 49.36
C ARG A 600 57.65 -37.66 49.86
N ASP A 601 57.67 -36.50 49.21
CA ASP A 601 57.11 -35.25 49.72
C ASP A 601 55.82 -34.81 49.01
N PHE A 602 55.44 -35.46 47.89
CA PHE A 602 54.18 -35.16 47.21
C PHE A 602 53.00 -35.70 48.00
N LEU A 603 51.97 -34.87 48.18
CA LEU A 603 50.79 -35.24 48.96
C LEU A 603 49.93 -36.26 48.19
N PRO A 604 49.66 -37.45 48.75
CA PRO A 604 48.76 -38.42 48.13
C PRO A 604 47.34 -37.86 48.02
N GLY A 605 46.74 -37.98 46.83
CA GLY A 605 45.40 -37.47 46.54
C GLY A 605 45.35 -36.08 45.91
N GLU A 606 46.46 -35.34 45.88
CA GLU A 606 46.58 -34.08 45.13
C GLU A 606 46.92 -34.31 43.65
N GLU A 607 46.50 -33.39 42.78
CA GLU A 607 46.86 -33.45 41.36
C GLU A 607 48.37 -33.28 41.19
N ILE A 608 49.02 -34.17 40.44
CA ILE A 608 50.49 -34.16 40.28
C ILE A 608 51.02 -32.81 39.78
N SER A 609 50.30 -32.13 38.88
CA SER A 609 50.64 -30.78 38.39
C SER A 609 50.67 -29.72 39.51
N VAL A 610 49.78 -29.85 40.50
CA VAL A 610 49.72 -28.96 41.68
C VAL A 610 50.83 -29.29 42.65
N ASN A 611 51.09 -30.58 42.91
CA ASN A 611 52.24 -31.03 43.70
C ASN A 611 53.56 -30.52 43.13
N ILE A 612 53.76 -30.63 41.81
CA ILE A 612 54.93 -30.09 41.10
C ILE A 612 55.05 -28.57 41.27
N THR A 613 53.97 -27.83 41.03
CA THR A 613 53.98 -26.36 41.13
C THR A 613 54.30 -25.92 42.57
N ASN A 614 53.76 -26.62 43.57
CA ASN A 614 54.04 -26.35 44.98
C ASN A 614 55.48 -26.69 45.34
N ALA A 615 56.00 -27.84 44.91
CA ALA A 615 57.38 -28.25 45.16
C ALA A 615 58.37 -27.22 44.61
N ILE A 616 58.13 -26.70 43.41
CA ILE A 616 58.93 -25.63 42.80
C ILE A 616 58.81 -24.33 43.60
N HIS A 617 57.59 -23.90 43.93
CA HIS A 617 57.35 -22.63 44.62
C HIS A 617 57.91 -22.62 46.06
N GLU A 618 57.84 -23.75 46.75
CA GLU A 618 58.32 -23.93 48.13
C GLU A 618 59.82 -24.21 48.24
N SER A 619 60.50 -24.41 47.11
CA SER A 619 61.94 -24.66 47.05
C SER A 619 62.72 -23.44 46.59
N LYS A 620 63.90 -23.17 47.17
CA LYS A 620 64.76 -22.06 46.72
C LYS A 620 65.26 -22.26 45.30
N LYS A 621 65.65 -23.50 44.98
CA LYS A 621 66.16 -23.92 43.67
C LYS A 621 65.41 -25.16 43.17
N THR A 622 65.41 -25.36 41.86
CA THR A 622 64.99 -26.61 41.20
C THR A 622 66.20 -27.18 40.48
N ILE A 623 66.64 -28.37 40.89
CA ILE A 623 67.75 -29.09 40.27
C ILE A 623 67.17 -30.16 39.35
N CYS A 624 67.51 -30.10 38.07
CA CYS A 624 67.12 -31.12 37.10
C CYS A 624 68.29 -32.07 36.83
N ILE A 625 68.12 -33.35 37.12
CA ILE A 625 69.09 -34.40 36.78
C ILE A 625 68.82 -34.82 35.34
N ILE A 626 69.67 -34.38 34.43
CA ILE A 626 69.50 -34.52 32.99
C ILE A 626 70.10 -35.84 32.49
N THR A 627 69.22 -36.70 31.99
CA THR A 627 69.49 -37.94 31.26
C THR A 627 68.59 -38.03 30.02
N ARG A 628 68.83 -38.98 29.11
CA ARG A 628 67.92 -39.26 27.98
C ARG A 628 66.51 -39.60 28.48
N SER A 629 66.40 -40.40 29.54
CA SER A 629 65.12 -40.74 30.17
C SER A 629 64.41 -39.48 30.72
N PHE A 630 65.16 -38.54 31.31
CA PHE A 630 64.61 -37.23 31.71
C PHE A 630 64.01 -36.46 30.52
N LEU A 631 64.73 -36.40 29.40
CA LEU A 631 64.30 -35.67 28.20
C LEU A 631 63.06 -36.28 27.54
N ASP A 632 62.89 -37.60 27.65
CA ASP A 632 61.73 -38.34 27.13
C ASP A 632 60.53 -38.32 28.10
N SER A 633 60.74 -38.02 29.38
CA SER A 633 59.69 -37.99 30.41
C SER A 633 58.83 -36.72 30.33
N TYR A 634 57.51 -36.92 30.14
CA TYR A 634 56.53 -35.84 30.15
C TYR A 634 56.54 -35.03 31.46
N TYR A 635 56.63 -35.72 32.61
CA TYR A 635 56.57 -35.08 33.92
C TYR A 635 57.86 -34.29 34.22
N CYS A 636 59.03 -34.84 33.91
CA CYS A 636 60.31 -34.15 34.05
C CYS A 636 60.37 -32.89 33.18
N MET A 637 59.93 -32.99 31.92
CA MET A 637 59.84 -31.83 31.03
C MET A 637 58.76 -30.83 31.47
N PHE A 638 57.67 -31.29 32.11
CA PHE A 638 56.67 -30.41 32.70
C PHE A 638 57.25 -29.64 33.91
N GLU A 639 57.93 -30.33 34.83
CA GLU A 639 58.64 -29.77 35.99
C GLU A 639 59.64 -28.70 35.55
N PHE A 640 60.52 -29.03 34.61
CA PHE A 640 61.49 -28.09 34.03
C PHE A 640 60.81 -26.84 33.46
N ASN A 641 59.76 -27.00 32.65
CA ASN A 641 59.07 -25.86 32.05
C ASN A 641 58.29 -25.04 33.10
N MET A 642 57.72 -25.65 34.13
CA MET A 642 57.07 -24.93 35.24
C MET A 642 58.08 -24.13 36.05
N ALA A 643 59.22 -24.73 36.40
CA ALA A 643 60.30 -24.06 37.11
C ALA A 643 60.87 -22.90 36.29
N ARG A 644 60.98 -23.05 34.97
CA ARG A 644 61.37 -21.92 34.11
C ARG A 644 60.35 -20.78 34.13
N MET A 645 59.05 -21.08 34.12
CA MET A 645 58.02 -20.05 34.22
C MET A 645 58.03 -19.35 35.59
N GLU A 646 58.31 -20.08 36.68
CA GLU A 646 58.47 -19.52 38.03
C GLU A 646 59.62 -18.50 38.07
N SER A 647 60.78 -18.85 37.49
CA SER A 647 61.94 -17.96 37.37
C SER A 647 61.57 -16.63 36.71
N ILE A 648 60.87 -16.69 35.58
CA ILE A 648 60.55 -15.53 34.75
C ILE A 648 59.44 -14.67 35.39
N TYR A 649 58.38 -15.29 35.93
CA TYR A 649 57.15 -14.56 36.30
C TYR A 649 56.96 -14.29 37.78
N SER A 650 57.59 -15.07 38.66
CA SER A 650 57.45 -14.95 40.12
C SER A 650 58.73 -14.43 40.76
N ARG A 651 59.89 -14.84 40.23
CA ARG A 651 61.21 -14.55 40.82
C ARG A 651 62.04 -13.51 40.06
N ASN A 652 61.42 -12.66 39.21
CA ASN A 652 62.09 -11.58 38.46
C ASN A 652 63.40 -12.01 37.75
N GLU A 653 63.38 -13.14 37.04
CA GLU A 653 64.53 -13.70 36.31
C GLU A 653 65.70 -14.16 37.20
N GLN A 654 65.47 -14.36 38.51
CA GLN A 654 66.46 -15.03 39.35
C GLN A 654 66.74 -16.46 38.85
N ASN A 655 68.02 -16.84 38.91
CA ASN A 655 68.49 -18.16 38.50
C ASN A 655 68.05 -19.22 39.53
N ILE A 656 66.87 -19.82 39.32
CA ILE A 656 66.33 -20.87 40.19
C ILE A 656 66.51 -22.28 39.60
N LEU A 657 66.91 -22.40 38.34
CA LEU A 657 67.09 -23.68 37.65
C LEU A 657 68.57 -24.03 37.57
N PHE A 658 68.93 -25.23 37.99
CA PHE A 658 70.29 -25.75 37.87
C PHE A 658 70.28 -27.15 37.24
N LEU A 659 71.12 -27.39 36.24
CA LEU A 659 71.14 -28.64 35.49
C LEU A 659 72.31 -29.53 35.95
N VAL A 660 72.03 -30.77 36.32
CA VAL A 660 73.04 -31.78 36.62
C VAL A 660 73.04 -32.79 35.49
N PHE A 661 74.04 -32.76 34.62
CA PHE A 661 74.19 -33.76 33.55
C PHE A 661 74.79 -35.04 34.15
N TYR A 662 73.94 -36.03 34.38
CA TYR A 662 74.35 -37.33 34.94
C TYR A 662 74.98 -38.26 33.89
N GLU A 663 74.63 -38.06 32.62
CA GLU A 663 75.27 -38.71 31.48
C GLU A 663 75.66 -37.69 30.40
N GLN A 664 76.60 -38.08 29.52
CA GLN A 664 76.99 -37.23 28.40
C GLN A 664 75.91 -37.19 27.31
N ILE A 665 75.31 -36.02 27.13
CA ILE A 665 74.31 -35.73 26.10
C ILE A 665 74.87 -34.72 25.10
N GLN A 666 74.80 -35.07 23.82
CA GLN A 666 75.25 -34.17 22.76
C GLN A 666 74.31 -32.93 22.69
N PRO A 667 74.85 -31.70 22.56
CA PRO A 667 74.03 -30.47 22.55
C PRO A 667 72.89 -30.46 21.53
N ARG A 668 73.05 -31.14 20.39
CA ARG A 668 72.01 -31.28 19.35
C ARG A 668 70.75 -32.02 19.81
N ASN A 669 70.87 -32.84 20.86
CA ASN A 669 69.77 -33.61 21.43
C ASN A 669 69.09 -32.87 22.59
N LEU A 670 69.61 -31.71 23.00
CA LEU A 670 69.01 -30.90 24.04
C LEU A 670 67.95 -29.96 23.47
N PRO A 671 66.82 -29.77 24.17
CA PRO A 671 65.86 -28.72 23.85
C PRO A 671 66.56 -27.36 23.81
N LEU A 672 66.24 -26.52 22.82
CA LEU A 672 66.84 -25.18 22.63
C LEU A 672 66.87 -24.34 23.91
N VAL A 673 65.86 -24.48 24.76
CA VAL A 673 65.76 -23.70 25.99
C VAL A 673 66.72 -24.18 27.10
N MET A 674 67.12 -25.46 27.09
CA MET A 674 68.16 -25.95 28.00
C MET A 674 69.55 -25.51 27.55
N LEU A 675 69.77 -25.34 26.24
CA LEU A 675 71.04 -24.82 25.71
C LEU A 675 71.34 -23.38 26.19
N GLU A 676 70.31 -22.55 26.35
CA GLU A 676 70.45 -21.20 26.92
C GLU A 676 70.97 -21.24 28.38
N LEU A 677 70.47 -22.19 29.18
CA LEU A 677 70.94 -22.38 30.57
C LEU A 677 72.37 -22.92 30.62
N VAL A 678 72.75 -23.81 29.69
CA VAL A 678 74.12 -24.29 29.54
C VAL A 678 75.07 -23.16 29.15
N GLN A 679 74.65 -22.27 28.24
CA GLN A 679 75.42 -21.08 27.85
C GLN A 679 75.64 -20.11 29.02
N ASN A 680 74.64 -19.98 29.90
CA ASN A 680 74.72 -19.16 31.11
C ASN A 680 75.46 -19.85 32.27
N GLN A 681 76.11 -20.99 32.03
CA GLN A 681 76.86 -21.79 33.03
C GLN A 681 76.03 -22.29 34.23
N SER A 682 74.71 -22.40 34.09
CA SER A 682 73.83 -22.98 35.12
C SER A 682 73.78 -24.51 35.04
N TYR A 683 74.94 -25.17 34.95
CA TYR A 683 75.03 -26.63 34.92
C TYR A 683 76.31 -27.19 35.55
N ILE A 684 76.25 -28.47 35.89
CA ILE A 684 77.40 -29.28 36.30
C ILE A 684 77.31 -30.67 35.67
N GLU A 685 78.47 -31.27 35.38
CA GLU A 685 78.57 -32.64 34.88
C GLU A 685 78.95 -33.60 36.01
N TYR A 686 78.32 -34.77 36.05
CA TYR A 686 78.61 -35.81 37.02
C TYR A 686 79.97 -36.46 36.74
N PRO A 687 80.89 -36.54 37.71
CA PRO A 687 82.20 -37.15 37.54
C PRO A 687 82.06 -38.67 37.50
N HIS A 688 82.68 -39.32 36.51
CA HIS A 688 82.73 -40.79 36.42
C HIS A 688 83.98 -41.38 37.10
N ASP A 689 84.61 -40.64 38.02
CA ASP A 689 85.81 -41.00 38.79
C ASP A 689 85.68 -40.67 40.29
N GLU A 690 86.28 -41.49 41.17
CA GLU A 690 86.13 -41.38 42.63
C GLU A 690 86.68 -40.06 43.23
N GLN A 691 87.70 -39.45 42.60
CA GLN A 691 88.29 -38.18 43.07
C GLN A 691 87.41 -36.97 42.72
N GLY A 692 86.71 -37.00 41.58
CA GLY A 692 85.77 -35.96 41.17
C GLY A 692 84.52 -35.87 42.04
N ASN A 693 84.12 -36.95 42.72
CA ASN A 693 82.85 -37.05 43.45
C ASN A 693 82.73 -36.00 44.59
N VAL A 694 83.81 -35.77 45.35
CA VAL A 694 83.82 -34.76 46.44
C VAL A 694 83.66 -33.33 45.89
N VAL A 695 84.32 -33.02 44.77
CA VAL A 695 84.26 -31.69 44.13
C VAL A 695 82.88 -31.44 43.50
N PHE A 696 82.28 -32.48 42.92
CA PHE A 696 80.94 -32.43 42.34
C PHE A 696 79.88 -32.08 43.37
N TRP A 697 79.83 -32.81 44.50
CA TRP A 697 78.85 -32.53 45.54
C TRP A 697 79.05 -31.15 46.18
N GLY A 698 80.29 -30.69 46.34
CA GLY A 698 80.59 -29.32 46.80
C GLY A 698 79.99 -28.26 45.87
N LYS A 699 80.12 -28.41 44.56
CA LYS A 699 79.55 -27.49 43.56
C LYS A 699 78.02 -27.57 43.48
N VAL A 700 77.43 -28.76 43.62
CA VAL A 700 75.96 -28.93 43.69
C VAL A 700 75.41 -28.18 44.92
N ARG A 701 76.08 -28.25 46.06
CA ARG A 701 75.69 -27.50 47.28
C ARG A 701 75.79 -25.99 47.08
N GLU A 702 76.89 -25.52 46.49
CA GLU A 702 77.06 -24.08 46.18
C GLU A 702 75.97 -23.56 45.23
N ALA A 703 75.45 -24.41 44.34
CA ALA A 703 74.35 -24.03 43.45
C ALA A 703 72.96 -23.98 44.15
N ILE A 704 72.80 -24.67 45.28
CA ILE A 704 71.56 -24.72 46.08
C ILE A 704 71.43 -23.52 47.02
N VAL A 705 72.55 -23.05 47.58
CA VAL A 705 72.64 -21.88 48.49
C VAL A 705 72.54 -20.58 47.69
#